data_AF-A0A8D8CYU1-F1
#
_entry.id   AF-A0A8D8CYU1-F1
#
_cell.length_a   1.000
_cell.length_b   1.000
_cell.length_c   1.000
_cell.angle_alpha   90.00
_cell.angle_beta   90.00
_cell.angle_gamma   90.00
#
_symmetry.space_group_name_H-M   'P 1'
#
loop_
_entity.id
_entity.type
_entity.pdbx_description
1 polymer ?
#
loop_
_entity_poly.entity_id
_entity_poly.type
_entity_poly.pdbx_seq_one_letter_code
_entity_poly.pdbx_strand_id
1 'polypeptide(L)'
;AGFKDELRGVDVLFMQSDGGLTRMENFRGARAILSGPAGGVVGYAVTGSRDSDGVALIGFDMGGTSTDVSRYAGVYDHVIESTTAGVTIQAPQLDINTVAAGGGSRLFFRSGLFVVGPESAGAHPGPTCYKKGGPLTVTDANLILGRLLPEYFPKIFGPRENEPLDYMATKEAFLVLRQEINDHLIKSGEREQPLSLQEVAMGFIRVANEAMCRPIRALTQARGLNTSNHLLACFGGAGGQHACRIAKELGIGKVLIHKYAGILSAYGMALADVVYETQEPAGIALSEDNRGTIKSKLDELSQVCKEHLMGQGFDEDSIVLEPYLHLRYEGTDCALMCSPDKVIDNQDNYIYTYGDFQKTFFERYRSEFGFVLENRSVIVDDIRVRGSGKTSLYEETSIPEASGPIYPEKTTTTYFEGGSLVTPVFDCAKLCHGHMIQGPAILIDKLSTIVIEPDCAALVTEKGDLIIEVGSAGGEKRIDERLDAVQLSIFNHRFMSIAEQMGRVLQRTAISTNIKERLDFSCALFGPDGGLVSNAPHIPVHLGAMQETVQFQIKERGDTLKPGDVLLSNHPQAGGSHLPDLTVITPVFYPENPRPIFFVASRGHHADIGGITPGSMPPHSKSLSQEGAAFKSFLLVDGGTFDEAGIIQQLTTPTGAPGATGTRNLSDNLSDLKAQIAANQKGIQLVTELIEGYGLSVVQAYMGYMQTNAELAVRDMLKQIAKESKLRTGATILEAEEQMDDGSPIRLKVSIDEHEGSAICDFSGSGPEVYGNCNAPRAITLSAMIYCLRCMVGHDVPLNQGCLAPIQVVIPKNSILDPSDGAAVVGGNVLTSQRIVDTVFRAFRTCAASQGCMNNITIGDESWGYYETVAGGSGAGPGWHGTGGVHTHMTNTRITDPEILELRYPIILKKFSLRDDQSGGVGLYRGGEGVHRELLFRKPMTLSVLTERRALQPYGMAGGCPAKRGLNLLLKPDRAINLGSKTAVDVEAGDIFSMKTPGGGGYGTPSGNAFPGIEDLDHEDARFIERGSVYEYRMNQESV
;
A
#
# COMPACT_ATOMS: atom_id res chain seq x y z
N ALA A 1 -37.29 7.25 -26.96
CA ALA A 1 -37.57 8.67 -26.65
C ALA A 1 -36.42 9.15 -25.77
N GLY A 2 -35.74 10.26 -26.08
CA GLY A 2 -34.63 10.74 -25.23
C GLY A 2 -33.80 11.90 -25.82
N PHE A 3 -33.63 11.98 -27.14
CA PHE A 3 -32.70 12.95 -27.75
C PHE A 3 -33.32 13.75 -28.90
N LYS A 4 -34.62 14.06 -28.82
CA LYS A 4 -35.36 14.68 -29.95
C LYS A 4 -34.99 16.15 -30.22
N ASP A 5 -34.45 16.87 -29.24
CA ASP A 5 -34.12 18.30 -29.33
C ASP A 5 -32.65 18.60 -28.94
N GLU A 6 -31.72 17.68 -29.18
CA GLU A 6 -30.27 17.87 -28.92
C GLU A 6 -29.95 18.35 -27.47
N LEU A 7 -30.76 17.94 -26.48
CA LEU A 7 -30.64 18.35 -25.07
C LEU A 7 -30.83 19.87 -24.83
N ARG A 8 -31.43 20.62 -25.76
CA ARG A 8 -31.74 22.05 -25.53
C ARG A 8 -32.65 22.22 -24.32
N GLY A 9 -32.19 23.02 -23.34
CA GLY A 9 -32.93 23.32 -22.11
C GLY A 9 -32.88 22.22 -21.05
N VAL A 10 -32.07 21.18 -21.24
CA VAL A 10 -31.81 20.15 -20.22
C VAL A 10 -30.51 20.50 -19.50
N ASP A 11 -30.54 20.60 -18.17
CA ASP A 11 -29.32 20.81 -17.39
C ASP A 11 -28.50 19.51 -17.37
N VAL A 12 -27.29 19.55 -17.92
CA VAL A 12 -26.41 18.37 -18.02
C VAL A 12 -25.39 18.42 -16.90
N LEU A 13 -25.57 17.53 -15.93
CA LEU A 13 -24.73 17.41 -14.74
C LEU A 13 -23.79 16.21 -14.85
N PHE A 14 -22.60 16.35 -14.27
CA PHE A 14 -21.53 15.38 -14.22
C PHE A 14 -21.24 14.99 -12.78
N MET A 15 -21.13 13.68 -12.53
CA MET A 15 -20.74 13.15 -11.23
C MET A 15 -19.26 13.40 -10.97
N GLN A 16 -18.95 13.91 -9.78
CA GLN A 16 -17.60 14.10 -9.28
C GLN A 16 -17.19 12.98 -8.32
N SER A 17 -15.88 12.81 -8.14
CA SER A 17 -15.27 11.84 -7.23
C SER A 17 -15.69 12.03 -5.76
N ASP A 18 -16.13 13.22 -5.37
CA ASP A 18 -16.55 13.57 -4.02
C ASP A 18 -18.03 13.24 -3.73
N GLY A 19 -18.74 12.64 -4.70
CA GLY A 19 -20.15 12.27 -4.61
C GLY A 19 -21.14 13.36 -5.01
N GLY A 20 -20.66 14.55 -5.41
CA GLY A 20 -21.50 15.65 -5.86
C GLY A 20 -21.68 15.74 -7.38
N LEU A 21 -22.75 16.37 -7.82
CA LEU A 21 -22.98 16.74 -9.23
C LEU A 21 -22.48 18.16 -9.52
N THR A 22 -21.99 18.39 -10.75
CA THR A 22 -21.66 19.73 -11.27
C THR A 22 -21.97 19.87 -12.75
N ARG A 23 -22.18 21.10 -13.23
CA ARG A 23 -22.25 21.41 -14.67
C ARG A 23 -20.92 21.12 -15.37
N MET A 24 -21.01 20.84 -16.68
CA MET A 24 -19.88 20.53 -17.56
C MET A 24 -18.73 21.56 -17.48
N GLU A 25 -19.04 22.85 -17.41
CA GLU A 25 -18.08 23.96 -17.40
C GLU A 25 -17.13 23.93 -16.18
N ASN A 26 -17.62 23.39 -15.07
CA ASN A 26 -16.92 23.29 -13.80
C ASN A 26 -16.31 21.90 -13.57
N PHE A 27 -16.59 20.93 -14.45
CA PHE A 27 -16.03 19.59 -14.35
C PHE A 27 -14.53 19.60 -14.65
N ARG A 28 -13.76 18.78 -13.93
CA ARG A 28 -12.30 18.67 -14.05
C ARG A 28 -11.91 17.19 -14.06
N GLY A 29 -10.95 16.81 -14.91
CA GLY A 29 -10.53 15.41 -15.05
C GLY A 29 -10.05 14.75 -13.75
N ALA A 30 -9.33 15.47 -12.89
CA ALA A 30 -8.90 14.97 -11.58
C ALA A 30 -10.08 14.61 -10.65
N ARG A 31 -11.24 15.27 -10.83
CA ARG A 31 -12.49 15.01 -10.10
C ARG A 31 -13.42 14.03 -10.84
N ALA A 32 -12.97 13.44 -11.93
CA ALA A 32 -13.69 12.38 -12.65
C ALA A 32 -13.27 10.98 -12.20
N ILE A 33 -12.12 10.86 -11.53
CA ILE A 33 -11.52 9.57 -11.18
C ILE A 33 -12.38 8.92 -10.09
N LEU A 34 -12.84 7.69 -10.31
CA LEU A 34 -13.79 6.99 -9.43
C LEU A 34 -15.16 7.68 -9.27
N SER A 35 -15.56 8.59 -10.17
CA SER A 35 -16.89 9.23 -10.08
C SER A 35 -18.06 8.25 -10.30
N GLY A 36 -17.84 7.17 -11.06
CA GLY A 36 -18.77 6.05 -11.19
C GLY A 36 -19.04 5.37 -9.85
N PRO A 37 -18.01 4.77 -9.21
CA PRO A 37 -18.10 4.23 -7.86
C PRO A 37 -18.64 5.23 -6.83
N ALA A 38 -18.31 6.52 -6.92
CA ALA A 38 -18.88 7.56 -6.05
C ALA A 38 -20.42 7.63 -6.15
N GLY A 39 -20.98 7.44 -7.35
CA GLY A 39 -22.42 7.25 -7.53
C GLY A 39 -22.96 6.02 -6.80
N GLY A 40 -22.20 4.93 -6.79
CA GLY A 40 -22.52 3.74 -5.99
C GLY A 40 -22.57 4.06 -4.50
N VAL A 41 -21.61 4.85 -4.00
CA VAL A 41 -21.56 5.29 -2.61
C VAL A 41 -22.78 6.10 -2.23
N VAL A 42 -23.13 7.10 -3.03
CA VAL A 42 -24.36 7.88 -2.82
C VAL A 42 -25.59 6.96 -2.84
N GLY A 43 -25.65 6.05 -3.82
CA GLY A 43 -26.74 5.10 -3.98
C GLY A 43 -26.98 4.27 -2.74
N TYR A 44 -25.98 3.51 -2.26
CA TYR A 44 -26.16 2.65 -1.09
C TYR A 44 -26.30 3.46 0.22
N ALA A 45 -25.68 4.63 0.32
CA ALA A 45 -25.81 5.48 1.50
C ALA A 45 -27.24 5.99 1.65
N VAL A 46 -27.83 6.55 0.58
CA VAL A 46 -29.19 7.12 0.60
C VAL A 46 -30.24 6.01 0.74
N THR A 47 -30.15 4.94 -0.05
CA THR A 47 -31.15 3.87 -0.01
C THR A 47 -30.99 2.97 1.20
N GLY A 48 -29.75 2.62 1.57
CA GLY A 48 -29.48 1.75 2.72
C GLY A 48 -29.79 2.42 4.06
N SER A 49 -29.68 3.75 4.17
CA SER A 49 -30.03 4.47 5.40
C SER A 49 -31.48 4.22 5.83
N ARG A 50 -32.40 4.06 4.86
CA ARG A 50 -33.82 3.74 5.10
C ARG A 50 -34.00 2.45 5.89
N ASP A 51 -33.29 1.40 5.48
CA ASP A 51 -33.47 0.03 5.99
C ASP A 51 -32.43 -0.34 7.06
N SER A 52 -31.59 0.61 7.46
CA SER A 52 -30.48 0.40 8.39
C SER A 52 -30.79 0.67 9.86
N ASP A 53 -31.91 1.34 10.17
CA ASP A 53 -32.22 1.86 11.51
C ASP A 53 -31.07 2.67 12.15
N GLY A 54 -30.28 3.37 11.32
CA GLY A 54 -29.13 4.18 11.77
C GLY A 54 -27.84 3.38 12.01
N VAL A 55 -27.81 2.09 11.67
CA VAL A 55 -26.59 1.26 11.70
C VAL A 55 -25.68 1.65 10.53
N ALA A 56 -24.37 1.72 10.79
CA ALA A 56 -23.39 2.07 9.78
C ALA A 56 -23.35 1.03 8.64
N LEU A 57 -23.05 1.49 7.42
CA LEU A 57 -23.08 0.71 6.19
C LEU A 57 -21.67 0.54 5.62
N ILE A 58 -21.39 -0.65 5.11
CA ILE A 58 -20.22 -0.93 4.28
C ILE A 58 -20.71 -1.18 2.86
N GLY A 59 -20.34 -0.30 1.94
CA GLY A 59 -20.61 -0.49 0.51
C GLY A 59 -19.69 -1.55 -0.07
N PHE A 60 -20.24 -2.47 -0.84
CA PHE A 60 -19.52 -3.51 -1.57
C PHE A 60 -20.05 -3.57 -3.01
N ASP A 61 -19.37 -2.86 -3.91
CA ASP A 61 -19.65 -2.88 -5.36
C ASP A 61 -18.74 -3.91 -6.01
N MET A 62 -19.29 -5.01 -6.52
CA MET A 62 -18.50 -6.00 -7.26
C MET A 62 -18.99 -6.10 -8.71
N GLY A 63 -18.14 -5.62 -9.60
CA GLY A 63 -18.33 -5.68 -11.05
C GLY A 63 -17.59 -6.84 -11.72
N GLY A 64 -17.51 -6.75 -13.05
CA GLY A 64 -16.77 -7.70 -13.87
C GLY A 64 -15.25 -7.52 -13.82
N THR A 65 -14.72 -6.39 -13.35
CA THR A 65 -13.27 -6.09 -13.40
C THR A 65 -12.63 -5.91 -12.03
N SER A 66 -13.35 -5.28 -11.10
CA SER A 66 -12.86 -4.86 -9.79
C SER A 66 -13.99 -4.92 -8.76
N THR A 67 -13.60 -4.75 -7.50
CA THR A 67 -14.51 -4.52 -6.38
C THR A 67 -14.15 -3.19 -5.73
N ASP A 68 -15.14 -2.34 -5.51
CA ASP A 68 -15.01 -1.06 -4.81
C ASP A 68 -15.70 -1.14 -3.45
N VAL A 69 -14.97 -0.79 -2.39
CA VAL A 69 -15.50 -0.79 -1.02
C VAL A 69 -15.39 0.58 -0.37
N SER A 70 -16.39 0.92 0.43
CA SER A 70 -16.51 2.23 1.10
C SER A 70 -17.32 2.09 2.38
N ARG A 71 -17.33 3.14 3.21
CA ARG A 71 -18.06 3.17 4.47
C ARG A 71 -18.94 4.41 4.55
N TYR A 72 -20.13 4.25 5.12
CA TYR A 72 -21.04 5.35 5.41
C TYR A 72 -21.63 5.20 6.82
N ALA A 73 -21.61 6.27 7.62
CA ALA A 73 -22.14 6.28 8.99
C ALA A 73 -22.90 7.57 9.29
N GLY A 74 -23.82 7.96 8.39
CA GLY A 74 -24.60 9.20 8.48
C GLY A 74 -23.91 10.42 7.86
N VAL A 75 -22.61 10.32 7.57
CA VAL A 75 -21.82 11.30 6.81
C VAL A 75 -20.93 10.56 5.81
N TYR A 76 -20.61 11.23 4.70
CA TYR A 76 -19.66 10.73 3.72
C TYR A 76 -18.22 10.90 4.25
N ASP A 77 -17.41 9.86 4.09
CA ASP A 77 -15.97 9.93 4.37
C ASP A 77 -15.25 10.44 3.11
N HIS A 78 -14.66 11.64 3.19
CA HIS A 78 -13.85 12.20 2.11
C HIS A 78 -12.35 12.11 2.41
N VAL A 79 -11.57 11.85 1.37
CA VAL A 79 -10.10 11.87 1.35
C VAL A 79 -9.61 12.88 0.30
N ILE A 80 -8.44 13.48 0.55
CA ILE A 80 -7.81 14.42 -0.39
C ILE A 80 -6.71 13.72 -1.19
N GLU A 81 -5.95 12.84 -0.53
CA GLU A 81 -4.94 12.02 -1.19
C GLU A 81 -5.49 10.61 -1.42
N SER A 82 -5.55 10.19 -2.68
CA SER A 82 -5.82 8.81 -3.06
C SER A 82 -4.76 8.31 -4.04
N THR A 83 -4.58 6.99 -4.16
CA THR A 83 -3.69 6.41 -5.18
C THR A 83 -4.49 5.49 -6.08
N THR A 84 -4.53 5.80 -7.37
CA THR A 84 -5.22 4.99 -8.40
C THR A 84 -4.22 4.60 -9.47
N ALA A 85 -4.13 3.31 -9.78
CA ALA A 85 -3.17 2.75 -10.75
C ALA A 85 -1.71 3.20 -10.51
N GLY A 86 -1.31 3.33 -9.24
CA GLY A 86 0.04 3.77 -8.85
C GLY A 86 0.30 5.27 -8.97
N VAL A 87 -0.72 6.07 -9.33
CA VAL A 87 -0.64 7.53 -9.40
C VAL A 87 -1.38 8.13 -8.21
N THR A 88 -0.70 8.96 -7.43
CA THR A 88 -1.29 9.71 -6.33
C THR A 88 -2.02 10.94 -6.85
N ILE A 89 -3.26 11.13 -6.42
CA ILE A 89 -4.14 12.22 -6.83
C ILE A 89 -4.45 13.04 -5.58
N GLN A 90 -4.22 14.36 -5.67
CA GLN A 90 -4.55 15.33 -4.62
C GLN A 90 -5.82 16.09 -5.02
N ALA A 91 -6.98 15.49 -4.77
CA ALA A 91 -8.28 16.09 -5.00
C ALA A 91 -9.29 15.51 -4.01
N PRO A 92 -10.33 16.26 -3.59
CA PRO A 92 -11.39 15.70 -2.76
C PRO A 92 -12.10 14.54 -3.48
N GLN A 93 -12.18 13.39 -2.82
CA GLN A 93 -12.85 12.18 -3.30
C GLN A 93 -13.52 11.48 -2.13
N LEU A 94 -14.54 10.67 -2.39
CA LEU A 94 -15.04 9.71 -1.42
C LEU A 94 -13.96 8.64 -1.14
N ASP A 95 -13.90 8.18 0.10
CA ASP A 95 -12.94 7.16 0.56
C ASP A 95 -13.34 5.77 0.04
N ILE A 96 -13.00 5.53 -1.23
CA ILE A 96 -13.27 4.29 -1.95
C ILE A 96 -11.96 3.53 -2.11
N ASN A 97 -11.93 2.29 -1.60
CA ASN A 97 -10.82 1.39 -1.80
C ASN A 97 -11.18 0.35 -2.86
N THR A 98 -10.48 0.42 -4.00
CA THR A 98 -10.64 -0.54 -5.10
C THR A 98 -9.70 -1.72 -4.92
N VAL A 99 -10.21 -2.94 -5.11
CA VAL A 99 -9.41 -4.17 -5.19
C VAL A 99 -9.55 -4.79 -6.57
N ALA A 100 -8.42 -5.28 -7.10
CA ALA A 100 -8.32 -6.00 -8.37
C ALA A 100 -8.88 -7.44 -8.29
N ALA A 101 -9.97 -7.61 -7.55
CA ALA A 101 -10.74 -8.83 -7.42
C ALA A 101 -12.16 -8.53 -7.89
N GLY A 102 -12.57 -9.03 -9.05
CA GLY A 102 -13.92 -8.91 -9.60
C GLY A 102 -14.29 -10.17 -10.39
N GLY A 103 -15.41 -10.16 -11.11
CA GLY A 103 -15.84 -11.32 -11.89
C GLY A 103 -14.81 -11.82 -12.93
N GLY A 104 -14.00 -10.92 -13.47
CA GLY A 104 -12.99 -11.18 -14.50
C GLY A 104 -11.58 -11.38 -13.96
N SER A 105 -11.38 -11.40 -12.64
CA SER A 105 -10.06 -11.70 -12.06
C SER A 105 -9.63 -13.10 -12.43
N ARG A 106 -8.42 -13.21 -12.98
CA ARG A 106 -7.88 -14.44 -13.55
C ARG A 106 -7.49 -15.45 -12.47
N LEU A 107 -7.66 -16.73 -12.76
CA LEU A 107 -7.33 -17.83 -11.86
C LEU A 107 -6.00 -18.47 -12.27
N PHE A 108 -5.08 -18.61 -11.31
CA PHE A 108 -3.79 -19.27 -11.52
C PHE A 108 -3.47 -20.27 -10.41
N PHE A 109 -2.70 -21.29 -10.73
CA PHE A 109 -2.03 -22.12 -9.75
C PHE A 109 -0.52 -21.93 -9.89
N ARG A 110 0.15 -21.42 -8.86
CA ARG A 110 1.58 -21.06 -8.91
C ARG A 110 2.29 -21.55 -7.64
N SER A 111 3.33 -22.38 -7.81
CA SER A 111 4.16 -22.92 -6.72
C SER A 111 3.39 -23.62 -5.58
N GLY A 112 2.19 -24.15 -5.84
CA GLY A 112 1.35 -24.80 -4.82
C GLY A 112 0.22 -23.92 -4.27
N LEU A 113 0.12 -22.65 -4.69
CA LEU A 113 -0.92 -21.72 -4.25
C LEU A 113 -2.02 -21.51 -5.30
N PHE A 114 -3.25 -21.35 -4.80
CA PHE A 114 -4.37 -20.81 -5.57
C PHE A 114 -4.26 -19.28 -5.58
N VAL A 115 -4.18 -18.69 -6.77
CA VAL A 115 -4.01 -17.24 -6.95
C VAL A 115 -5.16 -16.68 -7.78
N VAL A 116 -5.76 -15.58 -7.30
CA VAL A 116 -6.85 -14.87 -7.97
C VAL A 116 -6.45 -13.41 -8.19
N GLY A 117 -6.35 -12.99 -9.45
CA GLY A 117 -5.86 -11.65 -9.80
C GLY A 117 -4.38 -11.43 -9.40
N PRO A 118 -3.89 -10.17 -9.43
CA PRO A 118 -4.61 -8.94 -9.78
C PRO A 118 -4.91 -8.82 -11.28
N GLU A 119 -4.34 -9.69 -12.13
CA GLU A 119 -4.59 -9.66 -13.56
C GLU A 119 -6.08 -9.90 -13.85
N SER A 120 -6.69 -9.00 -14.62
CA SER A 120 -8.08 -9.10 -15.06
C SER A 120 -8.15 -9.54 -16.52
N ALA A 121 -9.16 -10.34 -16.86
CA ALA A 121 -9.51 -10.65 -18.24
C ALA A 121 -10.26 -9.50 -18.94
N GLY A 122 -10.63 -8.44 -18.20
CA GLY A 122 -11.45 -7.35 -18.69
C GLY A 122 -12.84 -7.82 -19.13
N ALA A 123 -13.49 -7.03 -19.99
CA ALA A 123 -14.69 -7.46 -20.72
C ALA A 123 -14.36 -8.12 -22.07
N HIS A 124 -13.17 -7.84 -22.61
CA HIS A 124 -12.63 -8.45 -23.83
C HIS A 124 -11.14 -8.79 -23.62
N PRO A 125 -10.73 -10.07 -23.77
CA PRO A 125 -11.55 -11.22 -24.14
C PRO A 125 -12.56 -11.65 -23.05
N GLY A 126 -12.42 -11.18 -21.82
CA GLY A 126 -13.32 -11.55 -20.72
C GLY A 126 -13.13 -12.99 -20.22
N PRO A 127 -14.02 -13.49 -19.36
CA PRO A 127 -14.05 -14.89 -18.93
C PRO A 127 -14.01 -15.91 -20.06
N THR A 128 -13.51 -17.13 -19.80
CA THR A 128 -13.56 -18.24 -20.77
C THR A 128 -14.99 -18.49 -21.27
N CYS A 129 -15.98 -18.42 -20.38
CA CYS A 129 -17.40 -18.58 -20.74
C CYS A 129 -17.94 -17.51 -21.71
N TYR A 130 -17.22 -16.41 -21.99
CA TYR A 130 -17.65 -15.39 -22.96
C TYR A 130 -17.35 -15.77 -24.41
N LYS A 131 -16.63 -16.88 -24.67
CA LYS A 131 -16.31 -17.37 -26.03
C LYS A 131 -15.51 -16.40 -26.90
N LYS A 132 -14.68 -15.54 -26.29
CA LYS A 132 -13.80 -14.59 -27.00
C LYS A 132 -12.30 -14.92 -26.82
N GLY A 133 -11.97 -16.15 -26.43
CA GLY A 133 -10.58 -16.60 -26.23
C GLY A 133 -9.99 -16.19 -24.87
N GLY A 134 -10.83 -15.97 -23.86
CA GLY A 134 -10.43 -15.48 -22.55
C GLY A 134 -9.95 -16.55 -21.56
N PRO A 135 -9.15 -16.17 -20.55
CA PRO A 135 -8.66 -17.08 -19.50
C PRO A 135 -9.75 -17.45 -18.48
N LEU A 136 -9.48 -18.44 -17.62
CA LEU A 136 -10.34 -18.77 -16.48
C LEU A 136 -10.41 -17.61 -15.47
N THR A 137 -11.60 -17.30 -14.99
CA THR A 137 -11.90 -16.19 -14.08
C THR A 137 -12.83 -16.57 -12.91
N VAL A 138 -13.05 -15.65 -11.97
CA VAL A 138 -14.04 -15.82 -10.88
C VAL A 138 -15.46 -16.11 -11.41
N THR A 139 -15.85 -15.50 -12.52
CA THR A 139 -17.14 -15.75 -13.19
C THR A 139 -17.24 -17.20 -13.67
N ASP A 140 -16.14 -17.72 -14.24
CA ASP A 140 -16.04 -19.10 -14.68
C ASP A 140 -16.15 -20.08 -13.49
N ALA A 141 -15.55 -19.73 -12.35
CA ALA A 141 -15.69 -20.52 -11.11
C ALA A 141 -17.14 -20.54 -10.62
N ASN A 142 -17.83 -19.39 -10.55
CA ASN A 142 -19.24 -19.33 -10.17
C ASN A 142 -20.15 -20.09 -11.15
N LEU A 143 -19.80 -20.13 -12.45
CA LEU A 143 -20.50 -20.93 -13.44
C LEU A 143 -20.31 -22.45 -13.19
N ILE A 144 -19.11 -22.91 -12.88
CA ILE A 144 -18.83 -24.33 -12.54
C ILE A 144 -19.54 -24.78 -11.26
N LEU A 145 -19.68 -23.87 -10.28
CA LEU A 145 -20.39 -24.13 -9.03
C LEU A 145 -21.91 -24.15 -9.20
N GLY A 146 -22.46 -23.85 -10.38
CA GLY A 146 -23.89 -23.78 -10.61
C GLY A 146 -24.55 -22.59 -9.90
N ARG A 147 -23.78 -21.53 -9.61
CA ARG A 147 -24.29 -20.25 -9.09
C ARG A 147 -24.79 -19.35 -10.22
N LEU A 148 -24.23 -19.50 -11.43
CA LEU A 148 -24.68 -18.83 -12.64
C LEU A 148 -25.42 -19.80 -13.56
N LEU A 149 -26.55 -19.34 -14.11
CA LEU A 149 -27.43 -20.12 -14.97
C LEU A 149 -27.47 -19.50 -16.38
N PRO A 150 -26.78 -20.08 -17.39
CA PRO A 150 -26.65 -19.52 -18.73
C PRO A 150 -27.96 -19.12 -19.42
N GLU A 151 -29.05 -19.80 -19.13
CA GLU A 151 -30.38 -19.57 -19.72
C GLU A 151 -31.05 -18.27 -19.27
N TYR A 152 -30.62 -17.67 -18.16
CA TYR A 152 -31.12 -16.37 -17.68
C TYR A 152 -30.22 -15.21 -18.10
N PHE A 153 -29.08 -15.48 -18.73
CA PHE A 153 -28.20 -14.45 -19.27
C PHE A 153 -28.65 -14.03 -20.68
N PRO A 154 -28.50 -12.74 -21.03
CA PRO A 154 -28.73 -12.29 -22.39
C PRO A 154 -27.71 -12.96 -23.33
N LYS A 155 -28.15 -13.27 -24.55
CA LYS A 155 -27.28 -13.85 -25.58
C LYS A 155 -26.42 -12.77 -26.22
N ILE A 156 -25.38 -12.33 -25.50
CA ILE A 156 -24.45 -11.26 -25.93
C ILE A 156 -22.99 -11.72 -25.98
N PHE A 157 -22.76 -13.03 -25.93
CA PHE A 157 -21.42 -13.62 -25.91
C PHE A 157 -21.01 -14.18 -27.28
N GLY A 158 -19.75 -14.62 -27.38
CA GLY A 158 -19.17 -15.12 -28.63
C GLY A 158 -18.65 -14.02 -29.55
N PRO A 159 -17.98 -14.39 -30.65
CA PRO A 159 -17.37 -13.44 -31.58
C PRO A 159 -18.37 -12.50 -32.26
N ARG A 160 -19.65 -12.89 -32.30
CA ARG A 160 -20.76 -12.10 -32.88
C ARG A 160 -21.75 -11.56 -31.84
N GLU A 161 -21.44 -11.71 -30.55
CA GLU A 161 -22.23 -11.18 -29.43
C GLU A 161 -23.71 -11.59 -29.49
N ASN A 162 -23.98 -12.86 -29.81
CA ASN A 162 -25.33 -13.40 -29.98
C ASN A 162 -25.52 -14.81 -29.39
N GLU A 163 -24.58 -15.26 -28.56
CA GLU A 163 -24.55 -16.59 -27.97
C GLU A 163 -24.71 -16.55 -26.44
N PRO A 164 -25.17 -17.64 -25.79
CA PRO A 164 -25.18 -17.75 -24.33
C PRO A 164 -23.78 -18.01 -23.76
N LEU A 165 -23.64 -17.92 -22.44
CA LEU A 165 -22.43 -18.34 -21.71
C LEU A 165 -22.06 -19.80 -22.02
N ASP A 166 -20.77 -20.06 -22.16
CA ASP A 166 -20.25 -21.39 -22.46
C ASP A 166 -19.78 -22.16 -21.21
N TYR A 167 -20.66 -23.02 -20.71
CA TYR A 167 -20.32 -23.94 -19.63
C TYR A 167 -19.26 -24.98 -20.06
N MET A 168 -19.30 -25.46 -21.31
CA MET A 168 -18.42 -26.55 -21.76
C MET A 168 -16.99 -26.05 -21.96
N ALA A 169 -16.79 -24.89 -22.58
CA ALA A 169 -15.46 -24.28 -22.71
C ALA A 169 -14.83 -24.04 -21.32
N THR A 170 -15.62 -23.55 -20.37
CA THR A 170 -15.19 -23.35 -18.99
C THR A 170 -14.78 -24.66 -18.32
N LYS A 171 -15.61 -25.69 -18.46
CA LYS A 171 -15.35 -27.02 -17.91
C LYS A 171 -14.07 -27.63 -18.47
N GLU A 172 -13.84 -27.53 -19.77
CA GLU A 172 -12.63 -28.03 -20.43
C GLU A 172 -11.38 -27.32 -19.91
N ALA A 173 -11.41 -25.98 -19.79
CA ALA A 173 -10.29 -25.22 -19.24
C ALA A 173 -10.01 -25.58 -17.77
N PHE A 174 -11.04 -25.71 -16.93
CA PHE A 174 -10.87 -26.14 -15.54
C PHE A 174 -10.35 -27.58 -15.41
N LEU A 175 -10.64 -28.48 -16.35
CA LEU A 175 -10.10 -29.84 -16.31
C LEU A 175 -8.57 -29.85 -16.48
N VAL A 176 -8.03 -28.96 -17.31
CA VAL A 176 -6.58 -28.77 -17.46
C VAL A 176 -5.96 -28.26 -16.16
N LEU A 177 -6.52 -27.18 -15.60
CA LEU A 177 -6.04 -26.60 -14.34
C LEU A 177 -6.16 -27.58 -13.17
N ARG A 178 -7.26 -28.34 -13.10
CA ARG A 178 -7.48 -29.39 -12.10
C ARG A 178 -6.42 -30.49 -12.19
N GLN A 179 -6.01 -30.86 -13.40
CA GLN A 179 -4.97 -31.87 -13.60
C GLN A 179 -3.63 -31.37 -13.03
N GLU A 180 -3.24 -30.14 -13.36
CA GLU A 180 -2.04 -29.49 -12.83
C GLU A 180 -2.04 -29.45 -11.29
N ILE A 181 -3.14 -28.99 -10.69
CA ILE A 181 -3.30 -28.92 -9.23
C ILE A 181 -3.17 -30.31 -8.60
N ASN A 182 -3.91 -31.30 -9.11
CA ASN A 182 -3.89 -32.64 -8.52
C ASN A 182 -2.53 -33.32 -8.68
N ASP A 183 -1.85 -33.12 -9.82
CA ASP A 183 -0.51 -33.66 -10.02
C ASP A 183 0.48 -33.07 -9.02
N HIS A 184 0.34 -31.79 -8.66
CA HIS A 184 1.13 -31.16 -7.61
C HIS A 184 0.80 -31.74 -6.23
N LEU A 185 -0.48 -31.70 -5.82
CA LEU A 185 -0.92 -32.13 -4.49
C LEU A 185 -0.63 -33.60 -4.19
N ILE A 186 -0.72 -34.47 -5.19
CA ILE A 186 -0.40 -35.90 -5.04
C ILE A 186 1.11 -36.10 -4.92
N LYS A 187 1.92 -35.37 -5.71
CA LYS A 187 3.38 -35.45 -5.64
C LYS A 187 3.94 -34.88 -4.34
N SER A 188 3.34 -33.82 -3.79
CA SER A 188 3.74 -33.23 -2.51
C SER A 188 3.27 -34.06 -1.30
N GLY A 189 2.40 -35.04 -1.51
CA GLY A 189 1.82 -35.86 -0.44
C GLY A 189 0.75 -35.14 0.38
N GLU A 190 0.30 -33.95 -0.06
CA GLU A 190 -0.76 -33.17 0.60
C GLU A 190 -2.12 -33.87 0.54
N ARG A 191 -2.39 -34.62 -0.53
CA ARG A 191 -3.67 -35.30 -0.71
C ARG A 191 -3.52 -36.62 -1.46
N GLU A 192 -4.11 -37.68 -0.91
CA GLU A 192 -4.19 -38.98 -1.58
C GLU A 192 -5.31 -39.02 -2.63
N GLN A 193 -6.37 -38.23 -2.45
CA GLN A 193 -7.52 -38.19 -3.34
C GLN A 193 -7.53 -36.90 -4.17
N PRO A 194 -7.75 -36.97 -5.49
CA PRO A 194 -7.79 -35.80 -6.35
C PRO A 194 -8.99 -34.92 -6.01
N LEU A 195 -8.80 -33.60 -6.04
CA LEU A 195 -9.88 -32.62 -5.98
C LEU A 195 -10.82 -32.80 -7.18
N SER A 196 -12.12 -32.75 -6.91
CA SER A 196 -13.17 -32.60 -7.92
C SER A 196 -13.10 -31.22 -8.59
N LEU A 197 -13.79 -31.07 -9.71
CA LEU A 197 -13.85 -29.81 -10.45
C LEU A 197 -14.45 -28.69 -9.59
N GLN A 198 -15.51 -29.02 -8.84
CA GLN A 198 -16.21 -28.09 -7.95
C GLN A 198 -15.35 -27.70 -6.74
N GLU A 199 -14.58 -28.63 -6.16
CA GLU A 199 -13.65 -28.30 -5.07
C GLU A 199 -12.56 -27.33 -5.55
N VAL A 200 -12.02 -27.51 -6.76
CA VAL A 200 -11.05 -26.56 -7.35
C VAL A 200 -11.68 -25.18 -7.55
N ALA A 201 -12.87 -25.11 -8.18
CA ALA A 201 -13.57 -23.85 -8.39
C ALA A 201 -13.91 -23.16 -7.05
N MET A 202 -14.38 -23.91 -6.05
CA MET A 202 -14.65 -23.40 -4.71
C MET A 202 -13.39 -22.89 -4.02
N GLY A 203 -12.24 -23.56 -4.19
CA GLY A 203 -10.95 -23.10 -3.68
C GLY A 203 -10.60 -21.70 -4.18
N PHE A 204 -10.78 -21.44 -5.48
CA PHE A 204 -10.60 -20.09 -6.05
C PHE A 204 -11.60 -19.06 -5.51
N ILE A 205 -12.87 -19.43 -5.34
CA ILE A 205 -13.87 -18.52 -4.75
C ILE A 205 -13.51 -18.14 -3.30
N ARG A 206 -13.00 -19.09 -2.52
CA ARG A 206 -12.54 -18.83 -1.14
C ARG A 206 -11.37 -17.84 -1.11
N VAL A 207 -10.38 -18.02 -1.99
CA VAL A 207 -9.27 -17.07 -2.12
C VAL A 207 -9.76 -15.69 -2.58
N ALA A 208 -10.68 -15.64 -3.55
CA ALA A 208 -11.26 -14.38 -4.02
C ALA A 208 -12.01 -13.62 -2.91
N ASN A 209 -12.80 -14.32 -2.10
CA ASN A 209 -13.54 -13.72 -0.98
C ASN A 209 -12.61 -13.18 0.10
N GLU A 210 -11.61 -13.94 0.52
CA GLU A 210 -10.64 -13.47 1.51
C GLU A 210 -9.85 -12.25 0.99
N ALA A 211 -9.48 -12.24 -0.30
CA ALA A 211 -8.85 -11.07 -0.94
C ALA A 211 -9.76 -9.83 -0.93
N MET A 212 -11.08 -10.00 -1.16
CA MET A 212 -12.08 -8.93 -1.09
C MET A 212 -12.41 -8.48 0.36
N CYS A 213 -12.17 -9.32 1.37
CA CYS A 213 -12.33 -8.96 2.78
C CYS A 213 -11.21 -8.01 3.28
N ARG A 214 -10.00 -8.10 2.73
CA ARG A 214 -8.85 -7.24 3.12
C ARG A 214 -9.14 -5.72 3.11
N PRO A 215 -9.63 -5.12 2.01
CA PRO A 215 -9.90 -3.68 1.97
C PRO A 215 -11.03 -3.28 2.93
N ILE A 216 -12.00 -4.17 3.19
CA ILE A 216 -13.09 -3.90 4.14
C ILE A 216 -12.53 -3.83 5.56
N ARG A 217 -11.67 -4.78 5.96
CA ARG A 217 -10.95 -4.72 7.24
C ARG A 217 -10.04 -3.49 7.33
N ALA A 218 -9.45 -3.09 6.21
CA ALA A 218 -8.63 -1.88 6.15
C ALA A 218 -9.44 -0.58 6.39
N LEU A 219 -10.67 -0.51 5.89
CA LEU A 219 -11.61 0.61 6.12
C LEU A 219 -12.23 0.62 7.52
N THR A 220 -12.31 -0.54 8.18
CA THR A 220 -13.03 -0.71 9.45
C THR A 220 -12.09 -0.99 10.62
N GLN A 221 -11.65 -2.24 10.78
CA GLN A 221 -10.86 -2.73 11.92
C GLN A 221 -9.55 -1.97 12.13
N ALA A 222 -8.92 -1.50 11.04
CA ALA A 222 -7.70 -0.69 11.13
C ALA A 222 -7.95 0.74 11.64
N ARG A 223 -9.21 1.21 11.62
CA ARG A 223 -9.67 2.47 12.23
C ARG A 223 -10.28 2.24 13.62
N GLY A 224 -10.11 1.05 14.20
CA GLY A 224 -10.71 0.69 15.48
C GLY A 224 -12.21 0.40 15.43
N LEU A 225 -12.79 0.24 14.24
CA LEU A 225 -14.22 -0.01 14.06
C LEU A 225 -14.50 -1.51 13.94
N ASN A 226 -15.47 -2.00 14.71
CA ASN A 226 -15.89 -3.40 14.63
C ASN A 226 -16.82 -3.63 13.42
N THR A 227 -16.46 -4.55 12.53
CA THR A 227 -17.26 -4.93 11.35
C THR A 227 -18.62 -5.48 11.72
N SER A 228 -18.76 -6.19 12.84
CA SER A 228 -20.06 -6.77 13.26
C SER A 228 -21.12 -5.72 13.59
N ASN A 229 -20.71 -4.46 13.82
CA ASN A 229 -21.60 -3.32 14.08
C ASN A 229 -22.04 -2.62 12.78
N HIS A 230 -21.83 -3.24 11.61
CA HIS A 230 -22.20 -2.68 10.30
C HIS A 230 -23.16 -3.61 9.56
N LEU A 231 -23.87 -3.06 8.58
CA LEU A 231 -24.56 -3.84 7.54
C LEU A 231 -23.73 -3.83 6.26
N LEU A 232 -23.73 -4.93 5.51
CA LEU A 232 -23.06 -5.00 4.22
C LEU A 232 -24.04 -4.61 3.11
N ALA A 233 -23.89 -3.42 2.53
CA ALA A 233 -24.68 -2.98 1.38
C ALA A 233 -24.00 -3.46 0.09
N CYS A 234 -24.52 -4.55 -0.47
CA CYS A 234 -23.94 -5.24 -1.61
C CYS A 234 -24.64 -4.86 -2.92
N PHE A 235 -23.84 -4.50 -3.92
CA PHE A 235 -24.32 -4.12 -5.24
C PHE A 235 -23.30 -4.47 -6.34
N GLY A 236 -23.63 -4.12 -7.59
CA GLY A 236 -22.92 -4.58 -8.77
C GLY A 236 -23.45 -5.92 -9.32
N GLY A 237 -23.03 -6.28 -10.53
CA GLY A 237 -23.54 -7.48 -11.22
C GLY A 237 -23.07 -8.80 -10.62
N ALA A 238 -21.92 -8.79 -9.92
CA ALA A 238 -21.33 -9.98 -9.31
C ALA A 238 -21.44 -10.02 -7.79
N GLY A 239 -21.74 -8.89 -7.13
CA GLY A 239 -21.70 -8.80 -5.66
C GLY A 239 -22.62 -9.79 -4.94
N GLY A 240 -23.86 -9.94 -5.44
CA GLY A 240 -24.85 -10.87 -4.87
C GLY A 240 -24.41 -12.34 -4.84
N GLN A 241 -23.39 -12.71 -5.64
CA GLN A 241 -22.84 -14.07 -5.69
C GLN A 241 -21.87 -14.36 -4.53
N HIS A 242 -21.36 -13.31 -3.88
CA HIS A 242 -20.31 -13.37 -2.84
C HIS A 242 -20.76 -12.78 -1.49
N ALA A 243 -21.82 -11.97 -1.51
CA ALA A 243 -22.36 -11.22 -0.37
C ALA A 243 -22.44 -12.01 0.96
N CYS A 244 -23.16 -13.14 0.97
CA CYS A 244 -23.37 -13.94 2.17
C CYS A 244 -22.05 -14.43 2.78
N ARG A 245 -21.10 -14.86 1.94
CA ARG A 245 -19.82 -15.39 2.39
C ARG A 245 -18.92 -14.31 2.96
N ILE A 246 -18.82 -13.17 2.28
CA ILE A 246 -18.05 -12.02 2.76
C ILE A 246 -18.61 -11.53 4.09
N ALA A 247 -19.94 -11.45 4.23
CA ALA A 247 -20.57 -11.08 5.50
C ALA A 247 -20.22 -12.06 6.63
N LYS A 248 -20.27 -13.38 6.38
CA LYS A 248 -19.84 -14.41 7.34
C LYS A 248 -18.38 -14.24 7.76
N GLU A 249 -17.47 -14.07 6.81
CA GLU A 249 -16.02 -13.92 7.06
C GLU A 249 -15.65 -12.63 7.82
N LEU A 250 -16.52 -11.62 7.76
CA LEU A 250 -16.37 -10.35 8.47
C LEU A 250 -17.18 -10.28 9.77
N GLY A 251 -17.96 -11.32 10.09
CA GLY A 251 -18.86 -11.33 11.26
C GLY A 251 -20.03 -10.36 11.15
N ILE A 252 -20.43 -9.98 9.93
CA ILE A 252 -21.57 -9.09 9.66
C ILE A 252 -22.86 -9.92 9.64
N GLY A 253 -23.83 -9.55 10.48
CA GLY A 253 -25.07 -10.32 10.64
C GLY A 253 -26.13 -10.08 9.57
N LYS A 254 -26.02 -9.01 8.77
CA LYS A 254 -27.03 -8.62 7.78
C LYS A 254 -26.42 -8.03 6.50
N VAL A 255 -26.95 -8.44 5.36
CA VAL A 255 -26.64 -7.88 4.03
C VAL A 255 -27.87 -7.15 3.49
N LEU A 256 -27.66 -5.96 2.92
CA LEU A 256 -28.65 -5.21 2.17
C LEU A 256 -28.35 -5.31 0.67
N ILE A 257 -29.33 -5.69 -0.13
CA ILE A 257 -29.24 -5.64 -1.60
C ILE A 257 -30.43 -4.85 -2.13
N HIS A 258 -30.15 -3.69 -2.72
CA HIS A 258 -31.17 -2.84 -3.31
C HIS A 258 -31.77 -3.48 -4.57
N LYS A 259 -33.06 -3.26 -4.87
CA LYS A 259 -33.72 -3.77 -6.08
C LYS A 259 -33.02 -3.41 -7.40
N TYR A 260 -32.25 -2.32 -7.40
CA TYR A 260 -31.45 -1.85 -8.54
C TYR A 260 -29.95 -2.10 -8.35
N ALA A 261 -29.55 -3.09 -7.55
CA ALA A 261 -28.14 -3.40 -7.24
C ALA A 261 -27.22 -3.43 -8.47
N GLY A 262 -27.65 -4.03 -9.58
CA GLY A 262 -26.86 -4.10 -10.82
C GLY A 262 -26.57 -2.74 -11.50
N ILE A 263 -27.33 -1.69 -11.18
CA ILE A 263 -27.17 -0.33 -11.72
C ILE A 263 -27.20 0.74 -10.61
N LEU A 264 -26.89 0.36 -9.37
CA LEU A 264 -27.06 1.23 -8.21
C LEU A 264 -26.24 2.51 -8.33
N SER A 265 -25.07 2.45 -8.97
CA SER A 265 -24.23 3.61 -9.21
C SER A 265 -24.89 4.66 -10.10
N ALA A 266 -25.62 4.23 -11.15
CA ALA A 266 -26.39 5.14 -11.98
C ALA A 266 -27.61 5.70 -11.23
N TYR A 267 -28.25 4.88 -10.40
CA TYR A 267 -29.35 5.34 -9.54
C TYR A 267 -28.88 6.36 -8.51
N GLY A 268 -27.73 6.13 -7.87
CA GLY A 268 -27.14 7.05 -6.91
C GLY A 268 -26.67 8.36 -7.53
N MET A 269 -26.23 8.36 -8.79
CA MET A 269 -26.01 9.63 -9.53
C MET A 269 -27.29 10.46 -9.66
N ALA A 270 -28.46 9.83 -9.79
CA ALA A 270 -29.75 10.54 -9.84
C ALA A 270 -30.21 11.04 -8.45
N LEU A 271 -29.69 10.45 -7.37
CA LEU A 271 -29.96 10.85 -5.98
C LEU A 271 -28.96 11.88 -5.44
N ALA A 272 -27.87 12.12 -6.16
CA ALA A 272 -26.81 13.02 -5.71
C ALA A 272 -27.25 14.49 -5.71
N ASP A 273 -26.74 15.23 -4.75
CA ASP A 273 -26.93 16.67 -4.66
C ASP A 273 -25.98 17.41 -5.60
N VAL A 274 -26.37 18.61 -6.03
CA VAL A 274 -25.45 19.53 -6.70
C VAL A 274 -24.58 20.18 -5.64
N VAL A 275 -23.26 20.04 -5.79
CA VAL A 275 -22.31 20.50 -4.78
C VAL A 275 -21.45 21.60 -5.36
N TYR A 276 -21.29 22.68 -4.59
CA TYR A 276 -20.28 23.68 -4.83
C TYR A 276 -19.46 23.91 -3.57
N GLU A 277 -18.15 24.01 -3.75
CA GLU A 277 -17.20 24.06 -2.64
C GLU A 277 -16.16 25.14 -2.89
N THR A 278 -15.86 25.87 -1.82
CA THR A 278 -14.81 26.88 -1.80
C THR A 278 -13.99 26.72 -0.51
N GLN A 279 -12.70 27.04 -0.59
CA GLN A 279 -11.78 26.97 0.53
C GLN A 279 -10.70 28.03 0.42
N GLU A 280 -10.11 28.39 1.55
CA GLU A 280 -8.99 29.33 1.64
C GLU A 280 -7.99 28.88 2.72
N PRO A 281 -6.67 28.89 2.42
CA PRO A 281 -5.63 28.72 3.43
C PRO A 281 -5.70 29.78 4.52
N ALA A 282 -5.41 29.39 5.76
CA ALA A 282 -5.42 30.29 6.91
C ALA A 282 -4.08 30.28 7.66
N GLY A 283 -3.58 29.11 8.07
CA GLY A 283 -2.32 28.97 8.81
C GLY A 283 -2.31 29.73 10.16
N ILE A 284 -3.45 29.81 10.86
CA ILE A 284 -3.60 30.58 12.11
C ILE A 284 -3.97 29.67 13.28
N ALA A 285 -3.58 30.04 14.50
CA ALA A 285 -3.95 29.29 15.69
C ALA A 285 -5.47 29.36 15.95
N LEU A 286 -6.08 28.23 16.32
CA LEU A 286 -7.43 28.16 16.84
C LEU A 286 -7.44 28.70 18.28
N SER A 287 -7.59 30.01 18.42
CA SER A 287 -7.55 30.74 19.69
C SER A 287 -8.63 31.82 19.77
N GLU A 288 -8.89 32.33 20.97
CA GLU A 288 -9.83 33.45 21.17
C GLU A 288 -9.42 34.72 20.41
N ASP A 289 -8.12 34.96 20.21
CA ASP A 289 -7.63 36.14 19.47
C ASP A 289 -7.94 36.07 17.97
N ASN A 290 -7.94 34.86 17.38
CA ASN A 290 -8.16 34.63 15.94
C ASN A 290 -9.62 34.33 15.59
N ARG A 291 -10.48 34.23 16.60
CA ARG A 291 -11.91 33.93 16.50
C ARG A 291 -12.67 34.75 15.48
N GLY A 292 -12.51 36.07 15.52
CA GLY A 292 -13.20 36.98 14.61
C GLY A 292 -12.79 36.77 13.16
N THR A 293 -11.51 36.52 12.92
CA THR A 293 -10.95 36.25 11.59
C THR A 293 -11.48 34.94 11.01
N ILE A 294 -11.48 33.85 11.80
CA ILE A 294 -11.99 32.54 11.36
C ILE A 294 -13.48 32.65 10.99
N LYS A 295 -14.27 33.33 11.83
CA LYS A 295 -15.70 33.53 11.56
C LYS A 295 -15.94 34.34 10.28
N SER A 296 -15.25 35.46 10.10
CA SER A 296 -15.39 36.30 8.89
C SER A 296 -15.13 35.49 7.64
N LYS A 297 -14.05 34.70 7.62
CA LYS A 297 -13.72 33.83 6.49
C LYS A 297 -14.80 32.77 6.23
N LEU A 298 -15.32 32.12 7.28
CA LEU A 298 -16.43 31.16 7.14
C LEU A 298 -17.70 31.81 6.59
N ASP A 299 -18.06 33.00 7.06
CA ASP A 299 -19.24 33.75 6.60
C ASP A 299 -19.07 34.14 5.11
N GLU A 300 -17.90 34.65 4.73
CA GLU A 300 -17.58 35.05 3.35
C GLU A 300 -17.64 33.84 2.39
N LEU A 301 -17.00 32.73 2.74
CA LEU A 301 -17.03 31.50 1.95
C LEU A 301 -18.45 30.90 1.86
N SER A 302 -19.21 30.96 2.96
CA SER A 302 -20.62 30.54 3.00
C SER A 302 -21.48 31.33 2.02
N GLN A 303 -21.29 32.65 1.99
CA GLN A 303 -22.02 33.54 1.08
C GLN A 303 -21.67 33.24 -0.38
N VAL A 304 -20.40 33.02 -0.70
CA VAL A 304 -19.95 32.63 -2.05
C VAL A 304 -20.61 31.32 -2.50
N CYS A 305 -20.64 30.30 -1.64
CA CYS A 305 -21.31 29.03 -1.94
C CYS A 305 -22.80 29.21 -2.22
N LYS A 306 -23.47 30.00 -1.38
CA LYS A 306 -24.90 30.25 -1.49
C LYS A 306 -25.25 30.98 -2.78
N GLU A 307 -24.55 32.08 -3.09
CA GLU A 307 -24.75 32.84 -4.32
C GLU A 307 -24.51 31.98 -5.57
N HIS A 308 -23.51 31.11 -5.54
CA HIS A 308 -23.23 30.20 -6.65
C HIS A 308 -24.37 29.21 -6.89
N LEU A 309 -24.88 28.56 -5.84
CA LEU A 309 -25.99 27.60 -5.96
C LEU A 309 -27.32 28.26 -6.31
N MET A 310 -27.61 29.45 -5.76
CA MET A 310 -28.78 30.24 -6.17
C MET A 310 -28.69 30.64 -7.65
N GLY A 311 -27.50 31.00 -8.14
CA GLY A 311 -27.24 31.25 -9.56
C GLY A 311 -27.47 30.03 -10.47
N GLN A 312 -27.50 28.82 -9.91
CA GLN A 312 -27.85 27.59 -10.62
C GLN A 312 -29.34 27.24 -10.58
N GLY A 313 -30.16 27.99 -9.83
CA GLY A 313 -31.61 27.82 -9.76
C GLY A 313 -32.12 27.11 -8.50
N PHE A 314 -31.29 26.94 -7.47
CA PHE A 314 -31.72 26.42 -6.16
C PHE A 314 -32.30 27.54 -5.31
N ASP A 315 -33.44 27.27 -4.67
CA ASP A 315 -34.03 28.17 -3.67
C ASP A 315 -33.19 28.14 -2.39
N GLU A 316 -33.21 29.24 -1.65
CA GLU A 316 -32.44 29.38 -0.40
C GLU A 316 -32.73 28.26 0.62
N ASP A 317 -34.00 27.86 0.76
CA ASP A 317 -34.43 26.78 1.66
C ASP A 317 -33.95 25.38 1.23
N SER A 318 -33.52 25.24 -0.03
CA SER A 318 -32.99 23.99 -0.59
C SER A 318 -31.47 23.89 -0.51
N ILE A 319 -30.78 24.93 -0.03
CA ILE A 319 -29.32 24.97 0.08
C ILE A 319 -28.89 24.64 1.51
N VAL A 320 -28.06 23.61 1.66
CA VAL A 320 -27.42 23.26 2.93
C VAL A 320 -25.94 23.66 2.87
N LEU A 321 -25.48 24.45 3.84
CA LEU A 321 -24.08 24.86 3.96
C LEU A 321 -23.41 24.09 5.10
N GLU A 322 -22.28 23.48 4.82
CA GLU A 322 -21.48 22.70 5.76
C GLU A 322 -20.09 23.33 5.90
N PRO A 323 -19.80 24.01 7.03
CA PRO A 323 -18.49 24.58 7.29
C PRO A 323 -17.52 23.51 7.84
N TYR A 324 -16.26 23.60 7.42
CA TYR A 324 -15.18 22.74 7.88
C TYR A 324 -13.92 23.56 8.20
N LEU A 325 -13.21 23.15 9.25
CA LEU A 325 -11.84 23.59 9.52
C LEU A 325 -10.90 22.41 9.37
N HIS A 326 -9.80 22.60 8.64
CA HIS A 326 -8.68 21.67 8.65
C HIS A 326 -7.79 21.98 9.85
N LEU A 327 -7.86 21.13 10.88
CA LEU A 327 -7.25 21.34 12.18
C LEU A 327 -6.11 20.37 12.44
N ARG A 328 -5.00 20.85 12.99
CA ARG A 328 -3.87 20.02 13.43
C ARG A 328 -3.22 20.56 14.68
N TYR A 329 -2.40 19.77 15.35
CA TYR A 329 -1.52 20.30 16.38
C TYR A 329 -0.31 21.02 15.76
N GLU A 330 0.15 22.08 16.41
CA GLU A 330 1.38 22.77 16.06
C GLU A 330 2.56 21.78 16.01
N GLY A 331 3.35 21.89 14.93
CA GLY A 331 4.47 20.97 14.65
C GLY A 331 4.09 19.58 14.14
N THR A 332 2.80 19.32 13.87
CA THR A 332 2.33 18.11 13.15
C THR A 332 1.94 18.46 11.71
N ASP A 333 1.80 17.46 10.84
CA ASP A 333 1.45 17.64 9.40
C ASP A 333 0.09 17.02 9.02
N CYS A 334 -0.57 16.32 9.95
CA CYS A 334 -1.87 15.70 9.66
C CYS A 334 -2.97 16.64 10.12
N ALA A 335 -3.51 17.41 9.18
CA ALA A 335 -4.75 18.14 9.37
C ALA A 335 -5.95 17.19 9.27
N LEU A 336 -6.81 17.24 10.28
CA LEU A 336 -8.11 16.58 10.27
C LEU A 336 -9.16 17.59 9.82
N MET A 337 -9.97 17.20 8.83
CA MET A 337 -11.15 17.97 8.46
C MET A 337 -12.21 17.82 9.55
N CYS A 338 -12.55 18.90 10.23
CA CYS A 338 -13.49 18.91 11.34
C CYS A 338 -14.71 19.76 10.99
N SER A 339 -15.89 19.16 11.04
CA SER A 339 -17.16 19.88 11.13
C SER A 339 -17.40 20.30 12.58
N PRO A 340 -18.20 21.35 12.83
CA PRO A 340 -18.53 21.75 14.19
C PRO A 340 -19.53 20.79 14.85
N ASP A 341 -19.57 20.75 16.18
CA ASP A 341 -20.59 20.00 16.93
C ASP A 341 -22.00 20.54 16.62
N LYS A 342 -22.99 19.64 16.45
CA LYS A 342 -24.38 19.97 16.11
C LYS A 342 -25.18 20.51 17.30
N VAL A 343 -24.64 20.47 18.51
CA VAL A 343 -25.25 21.05 19.71
C VAL A 343 -24.89 22.53 19.80
N ILE A 344 -25.80 23.40 19.37
CA ILE A 344 -25.69 24.84 19.60
C ILE A 344 -26.02 25.09 21.08
N ASP A 345 -25.03 25.39 21.91
CA ASP A 345 -25.29 25.92 23.25
C ASP A 345 -25.86 27.33 23.09
N ASN A 346 -27.01 27.60 23.71
CA ASN A 346 -27.73 28.89 23.64
C ASN A 346 -27.02 30.01 24.44
N GLN A 347 -25.71 29.94 24.59
CA GLN A 347 -24.89 30.99 25.21
C GLN A 347 -24.29 31.87 24.12
N ASP A 348 -24.73 33.14 24.08
CA ASP A 348 -24.28 34.22 23.19
C ASP A 348 -22.75 34.41 23.23
N ASN A 349 -22.03 33.60 22.47
CA ASN A 349 -20.60 33.77 22.26
C ASN A 349 -20.27 33.44 20.78
N TYR A 350 -19.87 34.48 20.04
CA TYR A 350 -19.60 34.60 18.59
C TYR A 350 -18.89 33.46 17.77
N ILE A 351 -18.10 32.52 18.34
CA ILE A 351 -17.49 31.36 17.64
C ILE A 351 -18.45 30.17 17.63
N TYR A 352 -19.38 30.11 18.60
CA TYR A 352 -20.36 29.03 18.77
C TYR A 352 -21.55 29.15 17.79
N THR A 353 -21.57 30.17 16.93
CA THR A 353 -22.61 30.34 15.90
C THR A 353 -22.62 29.19 14.88
N TYR A 354 -21.45 28.63 14.57
CA TYR A 354 -21.31 27.43 13.73
C TYR A 354 -21.18 26.14 14.55
N GLY A 355 -20.76 26.22 15.82
CA GLY A 355 -20.56 25.11 16.77
C GLY A 355 -19.08 24.93 17.16
N ASP A 356 -18.77 23.95 18.03
CA ASP A 356 -17.42 23.76 18.60
C ASP A 356 -16.56 22.83 17.72
N PHE A 357 -15.64 23.42 16.94
CA PHE A 357 -14.67 22.68 16.12
C PHE A 357 -13.54 22.04 16.93
N GLN A 358 -13.19 22.60 18.10
CA GLN A 358 -12.09 22.08 18.91
C GLN A 358 -12.49 20.76 19.56
N LYS A 359 -13.72 20.68 20.06
CA LYS A 359 -14.28 19.45 20.61
C LYS A 359 -14.32 18.34 19.56
N THR A 360 -14.86 18.61 18.37
CA THR A 360 -14.91 17.61 17.29
C THR A 360 -13.52 17.22 16.80
N PHE A 361 -12.55 18.15 16.78
CA PHE A 361 -11.14 17.83 16.54
C PHE A 361 -10.58 16.88 17.59
N PHE A 362 -10.79 17.11 18.88
CA PHE A 362 -10.29 16.22 19.93
C PHE A 362 -10.95 14.85 19.92
N GLU A 363 -12.25 14.77 19.67
CA GLU A 363 -12.98 13.50 19.52
C GLU A 363 -12.47 12.72 18.31
N ARG A 364 -12.34 13.38 17.15
CA ARG A 364 -11.83 12.77 15.92
C ARG A 364 -10.36 12.37 16.07
N TYR A 365 -9.52 13.22 16.64
CA TYR A 365 -8.11 12.93 16.87
C TYR A 365 -7.95 11.75 17.85
N ARG A 366 -8.74 11.67 18.93
CA ARG A 366 -8.74 10.51 19.83
C ARG A 366 -9.27 9.25 19.16
N SER A 367 -10.31 9.35 18.33
CA SER A 367 -10.85 8.21 17.59
C SER A 367 -9.87 7.69 16.53
N GLU A 368 -9.15 8.58 15.85
CA GLU A 368 -8.23 8.21 14.77
C GLU A 368 -6.85 7.78 15.28
N PHE A 369 -6.34 8.39 16.35
CA PHE A 369 -4.97 8.18 16.86
C PHE A 369 -4.90 7.54 18.25
N GLY A 370 -6.01 7.42 18.98
CA GLY A 370 -6.10 6.77 20.29
C GLY A 370 -5.72 7.64 21.49
N PHE A 371 -5.22 8.86 21.28
CA PHE A 371 -4.82 9.82 22.32
C PHE A 371 -5.02 11.26 21.83
N VAL A 372 -4.76 12.27 22.67
CA VAL A 372 -4.68 13.69 22.29
C VAL A 372 -3.34 14.26 22.77
N LEU A 373 -2.78 15.25 22.06
CA LEU A 373 -1.54 15.89 22.49
C LEU A 373 -1.84 16.98 23.51
N GLU A 374 -1.43 16.75 24.75
CA GLU A 374 -1.56 17.75 25.81
C GLU A 374 -0.54 18.89 25.60
N ASN A 375 -0.94 20.12 25.95
CA ASN A 375 -0.09 21.33 25.91
C ASN A 375 0.43 21.73 24.52
N ARG A 376 -0.27 21.39 23.44
CA ARG A 376 0.03 21.90 22.09
C ARG A 376 -1.12 22.73 21.53
N SER A 377 -0.76 23.83 20.88
CA SER A 377 -1.72 24.70 20.16
C SER A 377 -2.35 23.95 18.98
N VAL A 378 -3.61 24.23 18.68
CA VAL A 378 -4.28 23.75 17.46
C VAL A 378 -4.18 24.83 16.39
N ILE A 379 -3.81 24.45 15.17
CA ILE A 379 -3.68 25.33 14.00
C ILE A 379 -4.81 25.02 13.02
N VAL A 380 -5.43 26.08 12.50
CA VAL A 380 -6.33 26.07 11.35
C VAL A 380 -5.49 26.26 10.09
N ASP A 381 -5.24 25.18 9.35
CA ASP A 381 -4.47 25.26 8.10
C ASP A 381 -5.30 25.84 6.97
N ASP A 382 -6.56 25.43 6.88
CA ASP A 382 -7.46 25.78 5.78
C ASP A 382 -8.91 25.83 6.30
N ILE A 383 -9.68 26.76 5.71
CA ILE A 383 -11.09 27.00 6.03
C ILE A 383 -11.88 26.67 4.78
N ARG A 384 -12.88 25.80 4.92
CA ARG A 384 -13.64 25.25 3.81
C ARG A 384 -15.14 25.35 4.07
N VAL A 385 -15.91 25.66 3.04
CA VAL A 385 -17.38 25.58 3.08
C VAL A 385 -17.85 24.78 1.88
N ARG A 386 -18.69 23.79 2.15
CA ARG A 386 -19.37 22.96 1.14
C ARG A 386 -20.84 23.34 1.12
N GLY A 387 -21.33 23.80 -0.03
CA GLY A 387 -22.76 24.01 -0.27
C GLY A 387 -23.34 22.85 -1.05
N SER A 388 -24.49 22.35 -0.62
CA SER A 388 -25.27 21.31 -1.32
C SER A 388 -26.65 21.85 -1.66
N GLY A 389 -26.96 21.95 -2.95
CA GLY A 389 -28.31 22.19 -3.44
C GLY A 389 -29.08 20.87 -3.45
N LYS A 390 -30.08 20.76 -2.57
CA LYS A 390 -30.88 19.54 -2.41
C LYS A 390 -31.77 19.34 -3.62
N THR A 391 -31.53 18.23 -4.32
CA THR A 391 -32.42 17.80 -5.41
C THR A 391 -33.62 17.09 -4.78
N SER A 392 -34.84 17.45 -5.18
CA SER A 392 -36.05 16.82 -4.62
C SER A 392 -36.02 15.30 -4.83
N LEU A 393 -36.02 14.55 -3.73
CA LEU A 393 -35.95 13.09 -3.72
C LEU A 393 -37.11 12.49 -4.51
N TYR A 394 -36.81 11.55 -5.41
CA TYR A 394 -37.83 10.73 -6.06
C TYR A 394 -38.53 9.87 -5.00
N GLU A 395 -39.86 10.00 -4.87
CA GLU A 395 -40.64 9.05 -4.07
C GLU A 395 -40.58 7.65 -4.71
N GLU A 396 -39.94 6.71 -4.02
CA GLU A 396 -39.92 5.32 -4.44
C GLU A 396 -41.27 4.64 -4.21
N THR A 397 -41.79 4.02 -5.28
CA THR A 397 -43.02 3.23 -5.23
C THR A 397 -42.84 1.96 -4.38
N SER A 398 -43.78 1.71 -3.47
CA SER A 398 -43.86 0.46 -2.72
C SER A 398 -44.34 -0.70 -3.61
N ILE A 399 -43.86 -1.91 -3.33
CA ILE A 399 -44.32 -3.13 -4.01
C ILE A 399 -45.52 -3.75 -3.27
N PRO A 400 -46.35 -4.57 -3.94
CA PRO A 400 -47.49 -5.22 -3.29
C PRO A 400 -47.08 -6.14 -2.14
N GLU A 401 -47.91 -6.22 -1.10
CA GLU A 401 -47.76 -7.17 0.00
C GLU A 401 -48.03 -8.61 -0.47
N ALA A 402 -47.31 -9.58 0.12
CA ALA A 402 -47.46 -10.98 -0.20
C ALA A 402 -48.85 -11.52 0.16
N SER A 403 -49.61 -11.98 -0.84
CA SER A 403 -50.93 -12.61 -0.65
C SER A 403 -50.87 -14.13 -0.46
N GLY A 404 -49.67 -14.74 -0.49
CA GLY A 404 -49.47 -16.18 -0.42
C GLY A 404 -47.99 -16.60 -0.57
N PRO A 405 -47.69 -17.92 -0.48
CA PRO A 405 -46.33 -18.42 -0.58
C PRO A 405 -45.76 -18.26 -1.99
N ILE A 406 -44.46 -18.02 -2.09
CA ILE A 406 -43.72 -18.00 -3.36
C ILE A 406 -43.25 -19.41 -3.74
N TYR A 407 -43.34 -19.74 -5.03
CA TYR A 407 -42.86 -21.01 -5.56
C TYR A 407 -41.64 -20.78 -6.46
N PRO A 408 -40.65 -21.70 -6.43
CA PRO A 408 -39.50 -21.58 -7.30
C PRO A 408 -39.88 -21.80 -8.77
N GLU A 409 -39.25 -21.05 -9.67
CA GLU A 409 -39.38 -21.25 -11.13
C GLU A 409 -38.88 -22.63 -11.53
N LYS A 410 -37.80 -23.08 -10.87
CA LYS A 410 -37.19 -24.39 -11.03
C LYS A 410 -36.26 -24.70 -9.86
N THR A 411 -35.72 -25.91 -9.86
CA THR A 411 -34.59 -26.29 -9.02
C THR A 411 -33.35 -26.56 -9.87
N THR A 412 -32.19 -26.29 -9.31
CA THR A 412 -30.88 -26.62 -9.90
C THR A 412 -29.99 -27.28 -8.86
N THR A 413 -28.82 -27.75 -9.26
CA THR A 413 -27.78 -28.22 -8.34
C THR A 413 -26.70 -27.15 -8.23
N THR A 414 -26.45 -26.67 -7.02
CA THR A 414 -25.43 -25.65 -6.75
C THR A 414 -24.48 -26.19 -5.69
N TYR A 415 -23.18 -25.95 -5.88
CA TYR A 415 -22.13 -26.42 -4.98
C TYR A 415 -21.78 -25.31 -3.97
N PHE A 416 -21.92 -25.64 -2.69
CA PHE A 416 -21.51 -24.81 -1.54
C PHE A 416 -20.35 -25.51 -0.81
N GLU A 417 -19.79 -24.91 0.25
CA GLU A 417 -18.69 -25.53 0.99
C GLU A 417 -19.05 -26.89 1.61
N GLY A 418 -20.31 -27.09 1.98
CA GLY A 418 -20.85 -28.37 2.45
C GLY A 418 -21.09 -29.42 1.35
N GLY A 419 -20.82 -29.06 0.08
CA GLY A 419 -21.06 -29.90 -1.09
C GLY A 419 -22.24 -29.43 -1.95
N SER A 420 -22.65 -30.29 -2.88
CA SER A 420 -23.77 -30.04 -3.79
C SER A 420 -25.12 -30.10 -3.08
N LEU A 421 -25.92 -29.04 -3.22
CA LEU A 421 -27.28 -28.97 -2.69
C LEU A 421 -28.29 -28.67 -3.80
N VAL A 422 -29.49 -29.23 -3.68
CA VAL A 422 -30.62 -28.88 -4.55
C VAL A 422 -31.08 -27.48 -4.16
N THR A 423 -31.02 -26.57 -5.11
CA THR A 423 -31.18 -25.13 -4.87
C THR A 423 -32.35 -24.60 -5.68
N PRO A 424 -33.44 -24.14 -5.03
CA PRO A 424 -34.55 -23.46 -5.71
C PRO A 424 -34.11 -22.14 -6.34
N VAL A 425 -34.68 -21.83 -7.51
CA VAL A 425 -34.42 -20.60 -8.28
C VAL A 425 -35.69 -19.77 -8.29
N PHE A 426 -35.59 -18.50 -7.88
CA PHE A 426 -36.69 -17.54 -7.83
C PHE A 426 -36.43 -16.37 -8.78
N ASP A 427 -37.48 -15.83 -9.39
CA ASP A 427 -37.44 -14.60 -10.17
C ASP A 427 -37.75 -13.41 -9.25
N CYS A 428 -36.80 -12.48 -9.11
CA CYS A 428 -36.96 -11.29 -8.27
C CYS A 428 -38.22 -10.48 -8.64
N ALA A 429 -38.63 -10.47 -9.92
CA ALA A 429 -39.80 -9.72 -10.38
C ALA A 429 -41.13 -10.28 -9.85
N LYS A 430 -41.15 -11.49 -9.29
CA LYS A 430 -42.33 -12.15 -8.71
C LYS A 430 -42.37 -12.08 -7.19
N LEU A 431 -41.35 -11.51 -6.56
CA LEU A 431 -41.28 -11.35 -5.12
C LEU A 431 -42.14 -10.17 -4.66
N CYS A 432 -42.86 -10.36 -3.56
CA CYS A 432 -43.71 -9.36 -2.93
C CYS A 432 -43.17 -8.99 -1.55
N HIS A 433 -43.57 -7.83 -1.03
CA HIS A 433 -43.22 -7.40 0.31
C HIS A 433 -43.63 -8.45 1.36
N GLY A 434 -42.71 -8.81 2.25
CA GLY A 434 -42.91 -9.80 3.31
C GLY A 434 -42.60 -11.24 2.91
N HIS A 435 -42.26 -11.53 1.65
CA HIS A 435 -41.74 -12.85 1.29
C HIS A 435 -40.40 -13.11 2.00
N MET A 436 -40.27 -14.34 2.50
CA MET A 436 -39.06 -14.83 3.16
C MET A 436 -38.54 -16.06 2.42
N ILE A 437 -37.27 -16.02 1.99
CA ILE A 437 -36.62 -17.06 1.21
C ILE A 437 -35.49 -17.64 2.03
N GLN A 438 -35.61 -18.91 2.41
CA GLN A 438 -34.59 -19.65 3.15
C GLN A 438 -33.52 -20.19 2.20
N GLY A 439 -32.25 -20.07 2.59
CA GLY A 439 -31.13 -20.66 1.87
C GLY A 439 -31.05 -22.18 2.03
N PRO A 440 -30.42 -22.91 1.07
CA PRO A 440 -29.80 -22.40 -0.15
C PRO A 440 -30.85 -21.97 -1.20
N ALA A 441 -30.67 -20.80 -1.83
CA ALA A 441 -31.53 -20.33 -2.91
C ALA A 441 -30.76 -19.44 -3.90
N ILE A 442 -31.22 -19.39 -5.15
CA ILE A 442 -30.75 -18.43 -6.17
C ILE A 442 -31.90 -17.50 -6.54
N LEU A 443 -31.68 -16.20 -6.43
CA LEU A 443 -32.61 -15.19 -6.88
C LEU A 443 -32.03 -14.56 -8.15
N ILE A 444 -32.80 -14.63 -9.23
CA ILE A 444 -32.43 -14.09 -10.53
C ILE A 444 -33.10 -12.73 -10.69
N ASP A 445 -32.28 -11.70 -10.84
CA ASP A 445 -32.68 -10.40 -11.33
C ASP A 445 -32.23 -10.24 -12.79
N LYS A 446 -32.80 -9.26 -13.51
CA LYS A 446 -32.43 -8.99 -14.91
C LYS A 446 -30.96 -8.57 -15.06
N LEU A 447 -30.35 -8.01 -14.01
CA LEU A 447 -29.03 -7.41 -14.06
C LEU A 447 -28.03 -8.10 -13.11
N SER A 448 -28.49 -9.02 -12.26
CA SER A 448 -27.64 -9.67 -11.25
C SER A 448 -28.17 -11.05 -10.84
N THR A 449 -27.27 -11.86 -10.28
CA THR A 449 -27.62 -13.13 -9.65
C THR A 449 -27.26 -13.07 -8.17
N ILE A 450 -28.22 -13.35 -7.31
CA ILE A 450 -28.06 -13.30 -5.85
C ILE A 450 -28.10 -14.72 -5.30
N VAL A 451 -27.08 -15.09 -4.53
CA VAL A 451 -26.96 -16.43 -3.93
C VAL A 451 -27.19 -16.31 -2.44
N ILE A 452 -28.28 -16.91 -1.96
CA ILE A 452 -28.56 -17.07 -0.54
C ILE A 452 -27.92 -18.38 -0.11
N GLU A 453 -26.85 -18.29 0.67
CA GLU A 453 -26.13 -19.48 1.16
C GLU A 453 -26.98 -20.26 2.19
N PRO A 454 -26.63 -21.54 2.46
CA PRO A 454 -27.14 -22.25 3.61
C PRO A 454 -27.02 -21.42 4.90
N ASP A 455 -28.01 -21.61 5.78
CA ASP A 455 -28.16 -20.88 7.06
C ASP A 455 -28.39 -19.37 6.93
N CYS A 456 -28.69 -18.87 5.72
CA CYS A 456 -29.09 -17.48 5.50
C CYS A 456 -30.57 -17.40 5.10
N ALA A 457 -31.22 -16.27 5.38
CA ALA A 457 -32.60 -16.02 5.01
C ALA A 457 -32.76 -14.62 4.42
N ALA A 458 -33.41 -14.50 3.25
CA ALA A 458 -33.68 -13.22 2.62
C ALA A 458 -35.13 -12.78 2.88
N LEU A 459 -35.32 -11.55 3.35
CA LEU A 459 -36.60 -10.87 3.53
C LEU A 459 -36.76 -9.77 2.48
N VAL A 460 -37.93 -9.71 1.84
CA VAL A 460 -38.27 -8.67 0.86
C VAL A 460 -38.93 -7.47 1.57
N THR A 461 -38.33 -6.28 1.47
CA THR A 461 -38.83 -5.04 2.10
C THR A 461 -40.02 -4.44 1.35
N GLU A 462 -40.66 -3.42 1.92
CA GLU A 462 -41.81 -2.72 1.31
C GLU A 462 -41.45 -2.07 -0.04
N LYS A 463 -40.18 -1.71 -0.21
CA LYS A 463 -39.66 -1.05 -1.42
C LYS A 463 -39.08 -2.03 -2.42
N GLY A 464 -39.05 -3.32 -2.09
CA GLY A 464 -38.56 -4.42 -2.93
C GLY A 464 -37.08 -4.72 -2.79
N ASP A 465 -36.42 -4.19 -1.77
CA ASP A 465 -35.05 -4.56 -1.44
C ASP A 465 -34.99 -5.90 -0.71
N LEU A 466 -33.80 -6.47 -0.64
CA LEU A 466 -33.54 -7.70 0.11
C LEU A 466 -32.69 -7.40 1.35
N ILE A 467 -33.20 -7.82 2.50
CA ILE A 467 -32.42 -7.92 3.74
C ILE A 467 -32.11 -9.39 3.95
N ILE A 468 -30.83 -9.76 3.85
CA ILE A 468 -30.37 -11.13 4.09
C ILE A 468 -29.86 -11.21 5.52
N GLU A 469 -30.54 -11.97 6.35
CA GLU A 469 -30.04 -12.40 7.65
C GLU A 469 -28.99 -13.49 7.44
N VAL A 470 -27.80 -13.23 7.95
CA VAL A 470 -26.66 -14.13 7.82
C VAL A 470 -26.59 -14.95 9.10
N GLY A 471 -26.92 -16.24 9.02
CA GLY A 471 -26.78 -17.13 10.15
C GLY A 471 -25.32 -17.25 10.59
N SER A 472 -25.13 -17.44 11.90
CA SER A 472 -23.84 -17.81 12.48
C SER A 472 -23.31 -19.04 11.75
N ALA A 473 -22.02 -19.03 11.37
CA ALA A 473 -21.38 -20.13 10.66
C ALA A 473 -21.56 -21.46 11.43
N GLY A 474 -22.60 -22.22 11.07
CA GLY A 474 -22.91 -23.49 11.68
C GLY A 474 -21.96 -24.54 11.15
N GLY A 475 -21.02 -24.99 11.97
CA GLY A 475 -20.21 -26.17 11.69
C GLY A 475 -19.08 -25.96 10.68
N GLU A 476 -18.24 -24.92 10.85
CA GLU A 476 -16.96 -24.90 10.16
C GLU A 476 -16.17 -26.18 10.49
N LYS A 477 -15.67 -26.85 9.44
CA LYS A 477 -14.61 -27.85 9.62
C LYS A 477 -13.49 -27.16 10.40
N ARG A 478 -13.19 -27.65 11.60
CA ARG A 478 -11.97 -27.26 12.30
C ARG A 478 -10.80 -27.50 11.35
N ILE A 479 -10.15 -26.42 10.95
CA ILE A 479 -8.90 -26.49 10.21
C ILE A 479 -7.91 -27.21 11.12
N ASP A 480 -7.25 -28.23 10.59
CA ASP A 480 -6.22 -28.95 11.32
C ASP A 480 -4.83 -28.47 10.87
N GLU A 481 -3.79 -29.09 11.42
CA GLU A 481 -2.41 -28.74 11.12
C GLU A 481 -1.95 -29.21 9.73
N ARG A 482 -2.79 -29.94 8.97
CA ARG A 482 -2.39 -30.48 7.66
C ARG A 482 -2.38 -29.36 6.62
N LEU A 483 -1.38 -29.42 5.73
CA LEU A 483 -1.26 -28.50 4.62
C LEU A 483 -2.48 -28.60 3.69
N ASP A 484 -3.18 -27.48 3.54
CA ASP A 484 -4.22 -27.28 2.54
C ASP A 484 -3.86 -26.02 1.73
N ALA A 485 -3.69 -26.18 0.42
CA ALA A 485 -3.28 -25.10 -0.49
C ALA A 485 -4.22 -23.89 -0.50
N VAL A 486 -5.53 -24.09 -0.28
CA VAL A 486 -6.50 -23.00 -0.21
C VAL A 486 -6.32 -22.24 1.10
N GLN A 487 -6.20 -22.96 2.22
CA GLN A 487 -5.92 -22.35 3.51
C GLN A 487 -4.58 -21.62 3.53
N LEU A 488 -3.55 -22.17 2.89
CA LEU A 488 -2.25 -21.53 2.78
C LEU A 488 -2.35 -20.15 2.11
N SER A 489 -3.16 -20.06 1.07
CA SER A 489 -3.44 -18.81 0.36
C SER A 489 -4.21 -17.81 1.26
N ILE A 490 -5.16 -18.29 2.06
CA ILE A 490 -5.92 -17.49 3.03
C ILE A 490 -5.01 -16.96 4.15
N PHE A 491 -4.23 -17.83 4.79
CA PHE A 491 -3.29 -17.45 5.86
C PHE A 491 -2.27 -16.42 5.37
N ASN A 492 -1.79 -16.54 4.13
CA ASN A 492 -0.90 -15.56 3.52
C ASN A 492 -1.51 -14.14 3.50
N HIS A 493 -2.76 -14.02 3.05
CA HIS A 493 -3.48 -12.75 3.09
C HIS A 493 -3.69 -12.22 4.51
N ARG A 494 -3.97 -13.11 5.48
CA ARG A 494 -4.18 -12.73 6.88
C ARG A 494 -2.91 -12.20 7.54
N PHE A 495 -1.78 -12.90 7.43
CA PHE A 495 -0.52 -12.43 8.00
C PHE A 495 -0.06 -11.11 7.38
N MET A 496 -0.16 -10.96 6.05
CA MET A 496 0.15 -9.69 5.39
C MET A 496 -0.71 -8.54 5.90
N SER A 497 -2.01 -8.78 6.09
CA SER A 497 -2.94 -7.79 6.67
C SER A 497 -2.52 -7.33 8.08
N ILE A 498 -1.93 -8.19 8.90
CA ILE A 498 -1.42 -7.82 10.23
C ILE A 498 -0.30 -6.79 10.09
N ALA A 499 0.72 -7.08 9.29
CA ALA A 499 1.85 -6.17 9.08
C ALA A 499 1.41 -4.82 8.47
N GLU A 500 0.50 -4.84 7.49
CA GLU A 500 -0.07 -3.63 6.87
C GLU A 500 -0.90 -2.79 7.87
N GLN A 501 -1.62 -3.43 8.79
CA GLN A 501 -2.35 -2.72 9.84
C GLN A 501 -1.42 -2.09 10.87
N MET A 502 -0.34 -2.79 11.27
CA MET A 502 0.70 -2.22 12.14
C MET A 502 1.33 -0.98 11.49
N GLY A 503 1.71 -1.07 10.21
CA GLY A 503 2.32 0.05 9.48
C GLY A 503 1.42 1.28 9.38
N ARG A 504 0.11 1.07 9.17
CA ARG A 504 -0.87 2.17 9.16
C ARG A 504 -1.02 2.85 10.53
N VAL A 505 -0.98 2.08 11.62
CA VAL A 505 -0.98 2.65 12.98
C VAL A 505 0.28 3.48 13.21
N LEU A 506 1.45 2.97 12.81
CA LEU A 506 2.72 3.68 12.94
C LEU A 506 2.73 5.00 12.16
N GLN A 507 2.38 4.96 10.87
CA GLN A 507 2.31 6.15 10.02
C GLN A 507 1.40 7.23 10.61
N ARG A 508 0.24 6.84 11.14
CA ARG A 508 -0.76 7.76 11.68
C ARG A 508 -0.30 8.41 12.99
N THR A 509 0.29 7.62 13.88
CA THR A 509 0.65 8.06 15.24
C THR A 509 2.02 8.72 15.35
N ALA A 510 2.92 8.47 14.39
CA ALA A 510 4.22 9.14 14.32
C ALA A 510 4.11 10.64 14.02
N ILE A 511 5.12 11.39 14.46
CA ILE A 511 5.17 12.86 14.29
C ILE A 511 6.35 13.34 13.45
N SER A 512 7.43 12.56 13.36
CA SER A 512 8.58 12.97 12.55
C SER A 512 8.25 12.95 11.05
N THR A 513 8.83 13.90 10.32
CA THR A 513 8.73 13.98 8.86
C THR A 513 9.16 12.65 8.20
N ASN A 514 10.13 11.95 8.78
CA ASN A 514 10.69 10.72 8.23
C ASN A 514 9.71 9.54 8.25
N ILE A 515 9.05 9.30 9.38
CA ILE A 515 8.11 8.18 9.51
C ILE A 515 6.76 8.56 8.90
N LYS A 516 6.26 9.77 9.20
CA LYS A 516 4.91 10.20 8.82
C LYS A 516 4.76 10.52 7.34
N GLU A 517 5.63 11.38 6.81
CA GLU A 517 5.53 11.90 5.44
C GLU A 517 6.35 11.05 4.47
N ARG A 518 7.60 10.74 4.82
CA ARG A 518 8.51 10.01 3.94
C ARG A 518 8.28 8.50 3.95
N LEU A 519 7.52 7.97 4.91
CA LEU A 519 7.22 6.54 5.07
C LEU A 519 8.47 5.67 5.26
N ASP A 520 9.47 6.19 5.98
CA ASP A 520 10.73 5.50 6.24
C ASP A 520 10.61 4.59 7.47
N PHE A 521 9.77 3.55 7.35
CA PHE A 521 9.53 2.56 8.39
C PHE A 521 9.12 1.20 7.82
N SER A 522 9.21 0.14 8.62
CA SER A 522 8.64 -1.19 8.31
C SER A 522 8.03 -1.84 9.55
N CYS A 523 7.00 -2.67 9.34
CA CYS A 523 6.37 -3.48 10.37
C CYS A 523 6.31 -4.94 9.91
N ALA A 524 6.61 -5.86 10.82
CA ALA A 524 6.72 -7.27 10.50
C ALA A 524 6.30 -8.20 11.65
N LEU A 525 5.87 -9.40 11.26
CA LEU A 525 5.54 -10.51 12.14
C LEU A 525 6.60 -11.61 12.00
N PHE A 526 7.00 -12.19 13.12
CA PHE A 526 8.04 -13.21 13.21
C PHE A 526 7.55 -14.44 13.97
N GLY A 527 8.09 -15.60 13.59
CA GLY A 527 7.82 -16.87 14.26
C GLY A 527 8.50 -17.00 15.64
N PRO A 528 8.29 -18.14 16.33
CA PRO A 528 8.91 -18.41 17.63
C PRO A 528 10.45 -18.38 17.60
N ASP A 529 11.03 -18.70 16.45
CA ASP A 529 12.47 -18.71 16.18
C ASP A 529 13.01 -17.34 15.73
N GLY A 530 12.16 -16.31 15.68
CA GLY A 530 12.48 -14.99 15.15
C GLY A 530 12.54 -14.93 13.62
N GLY A 531 12.15 -15.99 12.92
CA GLY A 531 12.11 -16.02 11.46
C GLY A 531 11.03 -15.12 10.88
N LEU A 532 11.34 -14.38 9.80
CA LEU A 532 10.37 -13.48 9.17
C LEU A 532 9.21 -14.28 8.56
N VAL A 533 7.98 -13.90 8.89
CA VAL A 533 6.75 -14.55 8.40
C VAL A 533 6.02 -13.65 7.40
N SER A 534 5.88 -12.37 7.73
CA SER A 534 5.29 -11.38 6.85
C SER A 534 5.84 -9.98 7.16
N ASN A 535 5.90 -9.13 6.14
CA ASN A 535 6.36 -7.75 6.23
C ASN A 535 5.52 -6.87 5.30
N ALA A 536 5.07 -5.72 5.79
CA ALA A 536 4.41 -4.73 4.96
C ALA A 536 5.41 -4.16 3.92
N PRO A 537 5.02 -3.99 2.65
CA PRO A 537 5.94 -3.61 1.57
C PRO A 537 6.31 -2.12 1.62
N HIS A 538 7.09 -1.73 2.62
CA HIS A 538 7.62 -0.37 2.77
C HIS A 538 9.07 -0.31 2.26
N ILE A 539 10.07 -0.42 3.15
CA ILE A 539 11.49 -0.23 2.83
C ILE A 539 12.24 -1.58 2.68
N PRO A 540 12.77 -1.92 1.49
CA PRO A 540 13.41 -3.21 1.25
C PRO A 540 14.66 -3.53 2.07
N VAL A 541 15.39 -2.52 2.56
CA VAL A 541 16.58 -2.77 3.39
C VAL A 541 16.24 -3.30 4.80
N HIS A 542 14.98 -3.13 5.25
CA HIS A 542 14.54 -3.65 6.55
C HIS A 542 14.28 -5.16 6.55
N LEU A 543 14.09 -5.78 5.38
CA LEU A 543 13.55 -7.13 5.23
C LEU A 543 14.36 -8.20 5.98
N GLY A 544 15.62 -8.39 5.60
CA GLY A 544 16.51 -9.36 6.25
C GLY A 544 17.08 -8.84 7.57
N ALA A 545 17.21 -7.52 7.71
CA ALA A 545 17.83 -6.91 8.87
C ALA A 545 16.97 -7.02 10.14
N MET A 546 15.64 -6.87 10.03
CA MET A 546 14.75 -7.04 11.19
C MET A 546 14.76 -8.48 11.71
N GLN A 547 14.83 -9.49 10.82
CA GLN A 547 14.94 -10.89 11.22
C GLN A 547 16.20 -11.14 12.07
N GLU A 548 17.37 -10.73 11.58
CA GLU A 548 18.63 -10.85 12.33
C GLU A 548 18.55 -10.12 13.68
N THR A 549 17.84 -8.99 13.73
CA THR A 549 17.63 -8.24 14.97
C THR A 549 16.81 -9.04 15.98
N VAL A 550 15.68 -9.59 15.57
CA VAL A 550 14.80 -10.38 16.44
C VAL A 550 15.53 -11.65 16.91
N GLN A 551 16.20 -12.36 16.02
CA GLN A 551 16.98 -13.56 16.35
C GLN A 551 18.11 -13.26 17.34
N PHE A 552 18.80 -12.13 17.18
CA PHE A 552 19.80 -11.68 18.16
C PHE A 552 19.15 -11.45 19.53
N GLN A 553 18.02 -10.74 19.60
CA GLN A 553 17.36 -10.47 20.88
C GLN A 553 16.86 -11.74 21.56
N ILE A 554 16.34 -12.71 20.81
CA ILE A 554 15.94 -14.03 21.34
C ILE A 554 17.14 -14.71 22.00
N LYS A 555 18.29 -14.70 21.34
CA LYS A 555 19.52 -15.31 21.88
C LYS A 555 20.07 -14.56 23.10
N GLU A 556 20.06 -13.24 23.06
CA GLU A 556 20.62 -12.39 24.12
C GLU A 556 19.75 -12.40 25.39
N ARG A 557 18.43 -12.34 25.24
CA ARG A 557 17.48 -12.30 26.38
C ARG A 557 17.09 -13.69 26.86
N GLY A 558 17.02 -14.68 25.97
CA GLY A 558 16.64 -16.05 26.32
C GLY A 558 15.35 -16.11 27.14
N ASP A 559 15.38 -16.86 28.24
CA ASP A 559 14.22 -17.05 29.13
C ASP A 559 13.95 -15.85 30.06
N THR A 560 14.65 -14.71 29.92
CA THR A 560 14.40 -13.51 30.73
C THR A 560 13.21 -12.67 30.24
N LEU A 561 12.72 -12.91 29.03
CA LEU A 561 11.57 -12.22 28.46
C LEU A 561 10.30 -12.58 29.22
N LYS A 562 9.47 -11.57 29.52
CA LYS A 562 8.16 -11.76 30.15
C LYS A 562 7.04 -11.02 29.40
N PRO A 563 5.76 -11.39 29.62
CA PRO A 563 4.63 -10.66 29.04
C PRO A 563 4.68 -9.16 29.38
N GLY A 564 4.45 -8.32 28.37
CA GLY A 564 4.46 -6.86 28.50
C GLY A 564 5.83 -6.20 28.34
N ASP A 565 6.90 -6.98 28.10
CA ASP A 565 8.19 -6.41 27.76
C ASP A 565 8.22 -5.83 26.34
N VAL A 566 8.99 -4.76 26.14
CA VAL A 566 9.32 -4.23 24.81
C VAL A 566 10.80 -3.92 24.75
N LEU A 567 11.47 -4.36 23.68
CA LEU A 567 12.90 -4.17 23.46
C LEU A 567 13.14 -3.10 22.40
N LEU A 568 14.28 -2.40 22.52
CA LEU A 568 14.81 -1.47 21.53
C LEU A 568 16.22 -1.90 21.09
N SER A 569 16.47 -1.91 19.77
CA SER A 569 17.77 -2.18 19.18
C SER A 569 17.97 -1.41 17.86
N ASN A 570 19.18 -0.90 17.64
CA ASN A 570 19.65 -0.35 16.35
C ASN A 570 21.12 -0.71 16.06
N HIS A 571 21.79 -1.45 16.95
CA HIS A 571 23.22 -1.70 16.84
C HIS A 571 23.53 -2.65 15.67
N PRO A 572 24.55 -2.39 14.84
CA PRO A 572 24.87 -3.22 13.66
C PRO A 572 25.10 -4.71 13.95
N GLN A 573 25.89 -5.01 14.99
CA GLN A 573 26.11 -6.40 15.46
C GLN A 573 24.85 -7.09 16.01
N ALA A 574 23.79 -6.33 16.30
CA ALA A 574 22.50 -6.84 16.76
C ALA A 574 21.42 -6.73 15.66
N GLY A 575 21.81 -6.75 14.39
CA GLY A 575 20.89 -6.75 13.24
C GLY A 575 20.44 -5.35 12.76
N GLY A 576 20.96 -4.27 13.36
CA GLY A 576 20.72 -2.91 12.91
C GLY A 576 21.26 -2.65 11.49
N SER A 577 20.51 -1.89 10.68
CA SER A 577 20.94 -1.41 9.36
C SER A 577 21.94 -0.26 9.50
N HIS A 578 21.55 0.77 10.24
CA HIS A 578 22.41 1.85 10.73
C HIS A 578 21.78 2.43 12.00
N LEU A 579 22.46 3.35 12.68
CA LEU A 579 21.97 3.84 13.98
C LEU A 579 20.63 4.57 13.90
N PRO A 580 20.33 5.42 12.91
CA PRO A 580 19.03 6.10 12.85
C PRO A 580 17.80 5.18 12.72
N ASP A 581 17.98 3.92 12.31
CA ASP A 581 16.88 2.95 12.19
C ASP A 581 16.68 2.22 13.52
N LEU A 582 15.71 2.67 14.32
CA LEU A 582 15.41 2.10 15.63
C LEU A 582 14.38 0.98 15.50
N THR A 583 14.72 -0.22 15.95
CA THR A 583 13.84 -1.39 15.93
C THR A 583 13.23 -1.64 17.30
N VAL A 584 11.91 -1.52 17.39
CA VAL A 584 11.11 -1.83 18.58
C VAL A 584 10.51 -3.22 18.42
N ILE A 585 10.79 -4.12 19.36
CA ILE A 585 10.47 -5.56 19.28
C ILE A 585 9.64 -5.94 20.50
N THR A 586 8.50 -6.60 20.27
CA THR A 586 7.61 -7.03 21.34
C THR A 586 7.36 -8.54 21.25
N PRO A 587 7.77 -9.34 22.27
CA PRO A 587 7.43 -10.76 22.34
C PRO A 587 5.92 -10.94 22.57
N VAL A 588 5.34 -11.91 21.87
CA VAL A 588 3.93 -12.28 22.00
C VAL A 588 3.83 -13.55 22.82
N PHE A 589 3.11 -13.50 23.95
CA PHE A 589 2.87 -14.65 24.83
C PHE A 589 1.44 -15.16 24.68
N TYR A 590 1.25 -16.44 24.99
CA TYR A 590 -0.06 -17.08 25.02
C TYR A 590 -0.26 -17.78 26.37
N PRO A 591 -1.50 -17.88 26.88
CA PRO A 591 -1.76 -18.56 28.15
C PRO A 591 -1.05 -19.91 28.24
N GLU A 592 -0.46 -20.17 29.41
CA GLU A 592 0.24 -21.43 29.74
C GLU A 592 1.55 -21.70 28.96
N ASN A 593 1.98 -20.82 28.07
CA ASN A 593 3.29 -20.92 27.41
C ASN A 593 4.34 -20.02 28.10
N PRO A 594 5.42 -20.59 28.67
CA PRO A 594 6.45 -19.79 29.34
C PRO A 594 7.38 -19.05 28.36
N ARG A 595 7.29 -19.34 27.05
CA ARG A 595 8.11 -18.71 26.01
C ARG A 595 7.24 -17.92 25.03
N PRO A 596 7.81 -16.88 24.39
CA PRO A 596 7.12 -16.19 23.31
C PRO A 596 6.74 -17.16 22.19
N ILE A 597 5.49 -17.08 21.74
CA ILE A 597 4.97 -17.87 20.62
C ILE A 597 5.15 -17.17 19.27
N PHE A 598 5.33 -15.85 19.29
CA PHE A 598 5.63 -14.99 18.14
C PHE A 598 6.42 -13.76 18.60
N PHE A 599 6.92 -13.00 17.65
CA PHE A 599 7.38 -11.63 17.87
C PHE A 599 6.76 -10.70 16.84
N VAL A 600 6.46 -9.49 17.26
CA VAL A 600 6.12 -8.38 16.35
C VAL A 600 7.20 -7.32 16.47
N ALA A 601 7.55 -6.69 15.37
CA ALA A 601 8.51 -5.60 15.39
C ALA A 601 8.17 -4.49 14.40
N SER A 602 8.57 -3.29 14.76
CA SER A 602 8.53 -2.11 13.91
C SER A 602 9.92 -1.46 13.89
N ARG A 603 10.35 -1.01 12.72
CA ARG A 603 11.60 -0.27 12.53
C ARG A 603 11.25 1.07 11.90
N GLY A 604 11.69 2.17 12.51
CA GLY A 604 11.45 3.53 12.04
C GLY A 604 12.75 4.30 11.95
N HIS A 605 12.87 5.15 10.94
CA HIS A 605 14.01 6.04 10.79
C HIS A 605 13.81 7.33 11.58
N HIS A 606 14.66 7.55 12.58
CA HIS A 606 14.65 8.76 13.39
C HIS A 606 15.55 9.82 12.76
N ALA A 607 15.01 11.01 12.52
CA ALA A 607 15.70 12.09 11.80
C ALA A 607 17.03 12.51 12.46
N ASP A 608 17.12 12.48 13.79
CA ASP A 608 18.34 12.74 14.54
C ASP A 608 18.28 11.95 15.86
N ILE A 609 19.39 11.29 16.19
CA ILE A 609 19.65 10.54 17.42
C ILE A 609 21.05 10.88 17.99
N GLY A 610 21.56 12.07 17.65
CA GLY A 610 22.89 12.55 18.04
C GLY A 610 23.99 12.21 17.03
N GLY A 611 25.23 12.32 17.47
CA GLY A 611 26.42 12.15 16.63
C GLY A 611 27.12 13.48 16.30
N ILE A 612 28.12 13.43 15.43
CA ILE A 612 29.02 14.57 15.15
C ILE A 612 28.45 15.61 14.15
N THR A 613 27.37 15.28 13.45
CA THR A 613 26.66 16.20 12.55
C THR A 613 25.15 16.11 12.77
N PRO A 614 24.39 17.18 12.51
CA PRO A 614 22.94 17.14 12.51
C PRO A 614 22.39 16.08 11.53
N GLY A 615 21.30 15.43 11.91
CA GLY A 615 20.61 14.44 11.09
C GLY A 615 21.18 13.01 11.21
N SER A 616 22.16 12.76 12.09
CA SER A 616 22.77 11.45 12.37
C SER A 616 23.29 10.65 11.15
N MET A 617 23.56 11.34 10.03
CA MET A 617 24.18 10.77 8.82
C MET A 617 25.53 11.44 8.51
N PRO A 618 26.53 11.40 9.41
CA PRO A 618 27.82 12.06 9.20
C PRO A 618 28.56 11.47 8.00
N PRO A 619 28.88 12.25 6.95
CA PRO A 619 29.48 11.71 5.73
C PRO A 619 30.93 11.24 5.88
N HIS A 620 31.59 11.63 6.98
CA HIS A 620 32.99 11.34 7.27
C HIS A 620 33.20 10.52 8.55
N SER A 621 32.14 9.89 9.09
CA SER A 621 32.30 9.01 10.26
C SER A 621 33.23 7.85 9.95
N LYS A 622 34.02 7.48 10.96
CA LYS A 622 35.04 6.42 10.95
C LYS A 622 34.80 5.41 12.07
N SER A 623 34.07 5.80 13.11
CA SER A 623 33.64 4.92 14.19
C SER A 623 32.15 5.08 14.46
N LEU A 624 31.53 4.02 14.97
CA LEU A 624 30.11 4.00 15.32
C LEU A 624 29.74 5.08 16.33
N SER A 625 30.64 5.38 17.28
CA SER A 625 30.46 6.46 18.26
C SER A 625 30.29 7.84 17.63
N GLN A 626 30.68 8.06 16.37
CA GLN A 626 30.47 9.34 15.70
C GLN A 626 29.04 9.48 15.12
N GLU A 627 28.28 8.40 15.04
CA GLU A 627 27.01 8.32 14.30
C GLU A 627 25.77 8.54 15.16
N GLY A 628 25.87 8.42 16.49
CA GLY A 628 24.77 8.69 17.43
C GLY A 628 24.55 7.59 18.46
N ALA A 629 23.37 7.58 19.08
CA ALA A 629 23.01 6.61 20.11
C ALA A 629 22.95 5.17 19.56
N ALA A 630 23.54 4.22 20.29
CA ALA A 630 23.59 2.81 19.90
C ALA A 630 22.99 1.91 20.99
N PHE A 631 21.98 1.13 20.63
CA PHE A 631 21.23 0.22 21.47
C PHE A 631 21.45 -1.21 20.96
N LYS A 632 22.23 -2.00 21.71
CA LYS A 632 22.46 -3.42 21.41
C LYS A 632 21.31 -4.30 21.89
N SER A 633 20.84 -4.02 23.10
CA SER A 633 19.61 -4.58 23.67
C SER A 633 19.16 -3.70 24.83
N PHE A 634 18.12 -2.89 24.63
CA PHE A 634 17.55 -2.02 25.67
C PHE A 634 16.13 -2.46 26.01
N LEU A 635 15.78 -2.55 27.30
CA LEU A 635 14.42 -2.85 27.74
C LEU A 635 13.64 -1.54 27.83
N LEU A 636 12.90 -1.22 26.76
CA LEU A 636 12.16 0.03 26.61
C LEU A 636 10.88 0.05 27.45
N VAL A 637 10.24 -1.11 27.58
CA VAL A 637 9.10 -1.33 28.48
C VAL A 637 9.40 -2.57 29.32
N ASP A 638 9.33 -2.44 30.63
CA ASP A 638 9.52 -3.53 31.58
C ASP A 638 8.16 -3.93 32.18
N GLY A 639 7.61 -5.08 31.76
CA GLY A 639 6.32 -5.58 32.24
C GLY A 639 5.18 -4.56 32.15
N GLY A 640 5.10 -3.81 31.06
CA GLY A 640 4.10 -2.75 30.83
C GLY A 640 4.46 -1.34 31.32
N THR A 641 5.62 -1.14 31.95
CA THR A 641 6.09 0.19 32.39
C THR A 641 7.13 0.77 31.42
N PHE A 642 6.83 1.90 30.79
CA PHE A 642 7.75 2.56 29.84
C PHE A 642 8.89 3.29 30.56
N ASP A 643 10.15 2.92 30.26
CA ASP A 643 11.35 3.52 30.85
C ASP A 643 11.73 4.85 30.17
N GLU A 644 10.89 5.87 30.37
CA GLU A 644 11.09 7.19 29.78
C GLU A 644 12.39 7.86 30.26
N ALA A 645 12.73 7.70 31.54
CA ALA A 645 13.94 8.30 32.11
C ALA A 645 15.22 7.67 31.54
N GLY A 646 15.27 6.34 31.43
CA GLY A 646 16.40 5.62 30.86
C GLY A 646 16.62 5.93 29.38
N ILE A 647 15.55 5.97 28.58
CA ILE A 647 15.68 6.29 27.15
C ILE A 647 16.09 7.75 26.92
N ILE A 648 15.56 8.70 27.71
CA ILE A 648 16.02 10.11 27.68
C ILE A 648 17.50 10.18 27.99
N GLN A 649 17.96 9.48 29.03
CA GLN A 649 19.37 9.47 29.39
C GLN A 649 20.24 8.96 28.24
N GLN A 650 19.87 7.85 27.60
CA GLN A 650 20.65 7.28 26.50
C GLN A 650 20.69 8.19 25.27
N LEU A 651 19.55 8.79 24.89
CA LEU A 651 19.48 9.66 23.72
C LEU A 651 20.14 11.02 23.93
N THR A 652 20.15 11.54 25.16
CA THR A 652 20.74 12.87 25.45
C THR A 652 22.22 12.81 25.82
N THR A 653 22.73 11.64 26.21
CA THR A 653 24.15 11.47 26.57
C THR A 653 25.03 11.37 25.32
N PRO A 654 26.02 12.25 25.13
CA PRO A 654 26.98 12.13 24.03
C PRO A 654 27.81 10.85 24.13
N THR A 655 28.11 10.25 22.98
CA THR A 655 28.88 8.98 22.84
C THR A 655 30.36 9.07 23.22
N GLY A 656 30.85 10.23 23.64
CA GLY A 656 32.24 10.50 23.99
C GLY A 656 33.19 10.74 22.80
N ALA A 657 32.72 10.59 21.56
CA ALA A 657 33.51 10.98 20.39
C ALA A 657 33.67 12.52 20.31
N PRO A 658 34.83 13.05 19.89
CA PRO A 658 35.01 14.49 19.75
C PRO A 658 33.97 15.12 18.84
N GLY A 659 33.25 16.12 19.35
CA GLY A 659 32.19 16.83 18.63
C GLY A 659 30.83 16.11 18.57
N ALA A 660 30.71 14.91 19.15
CA ALA A 660 29.43 14.23 19.22
C ALA A 660 28.51 14.88 20.26
N THR A 661 27.23 15.00 19.92
CA THR A 661 26.17 15.46 20.82
C THR A 661 25.17 14.34 21.07
N GLY A 662 24.31 14.52 22.07
CA GLY A 662 23.04 13.78 22.14
C GLY A 662 22.08 14.21 21.01
N THR A 663 20.92 13.58 20.99
CA THR A 663 19.85 13.90 20.03
C THR A 663 19.44 15.37 20.07
N ARG A 664 19.20 15.93 18.89
CA ARG A 664 18.63 17.28 18.71
C ARG A 664 17.09 17.27 18.68
N ASN A 665 16.48 16.10 18.46
CA ASN A 665 15.04 15.95 18.24
C ASN A 665 14.40 15.03 19.29
N LEU A 666 14.70 15.24 20.58
CA LEU A 666 14.28 14.34 21.67
C LEU A 666 12.75 14.11 21.71
N SER A 667 11.96 15.17 21.54
CA SER A 667 10.48 15.08 21.55
C SER A 667 9.95 14.14 20.47
N ASP A 668 10.57 14.19 19.29
CA ASP A 668 10.20 13.38 18.14
C ASP A 668 10.63 11.94 18.37
N ASN A 669 11.85 11.75 18.89
CA ASN A 669 12.32 10.40 19.23
C ASN A 669 11.39 9.70 20.22
N LEU A 670 10.96 10.37 21.30
CA LEU A 670 10.06 9.77 22.29
C LEU A 670 8.68 9.48 21.72
N SER A 671 8.15 10.38 20.89
CA SER A 671 6.83 10.23 20.28
C SER A 671 6.81 9.10 19.26
N ASP A 672 7.83 9.01 18.41
CA ASP A 672 7.96 7.94 17.42
C ASP A 672 8.19 6.57 18.06
N LEU A 673 8.96 6.48 19.17
CA LEU A 673 9.10 5.25 19.94
C LEU A 673 7.75 4.80 20.52
N LYS A 674 6.94 5.73 21.04
CA LYS A 674 5.58 5.43 21.53
C LYS A 674 4.66 4.98 20.39
N ALA A 675 4.77 5.59 19.20
CA ALA A 675 4.05 5.17 17.99
C ALA A 675 4.44 3.74 17.55
N GLN A 676 5.72 3.40 17.59
CA GLN A 676 6.22 2.04 17.30
C GLN A 676 5.68 1.01 18.30
N ILE A 677 5.62 1.33 19.59
CA ILE A 677 5.00 0.48 20.62
C ILE A 677 3.51 0.26 20.30
N ALA A 678 2.77 1.31 19.96
CA ALA A 678 1.35 1.21 19.60
C ALA A 678 1.12 0.33 18.36
N ALA A 679 1.97 0.47 17.34
CA ALA A 679 1.95 -0.38 16.15
C ALA A 679 2.17 -1.86 16.50
N ASN A 680 3.16 -2.16 17.35
CA ASN A 680 3.41 -3.52 17.83
C ASN A 680 2.22 -4.07 18.63
N GLN A 681 1.59 -3.26 19.48
CA GLN A 681 0.41 -3.66 20.25
C GLN A 681 -0.76 -4.05 19.33
N LYS A 682 -0.97 -3.32 18.23
CA LYS A 682 -1.96 -3.71 17.21
C LYS A 682 -1.62 -5.07 16.58
N GLY A 683 -0.34 -5.31 16.32
CA GLY A 683 0.15 -6.61 15.83
C GLY A 683 -0.18 -7.75 16.79
N ILE A 684 0.06 -7.58 18.10
CA ILE A 684 -0.30 -8.56 19.13
C ILE A 684 -1.78 -8.88 19.09
N GLN A 685 -2.63 -7.84 19.12
CA GLN A 685 -4.08 -8.02 19.13
C GLN A 685 -4.54 -8.88 17.93
N LEU A 686 -4.12 -8.55 16.72
CA LEU A 686 -4.55 -9.25 15.51
C LEU A 686 -4.03 -10.69 15.44
N VAL A 687 -2.81 -10.95 15.94
CA VAL A 687 -2.27 -12.32 16.04
C VAL A 687 -3.05 -13.13 17.06
N THR A 688 -3.40 -12.55 18.21
CA THR A 688 -4.22 -13.21 19.23
C THR A 688 -5.61 -13.55 18.68
N GLU A 689 -6.28 -12.63 17.99
CA GLU A 689 -7.56 -12.88 17.31
C GLU A 689 -7.45 -14.02 16.29
N LEU A 690 -6.34 -14.09 15.53
CA LEU A 690 -6.09 -15.18 14.60
C LEU A 690 -5.92 -16.53 15.31
N ILE A 691 -5.23 -16.55 16.45
CA ILE A 691 -5.03 -17.76 17.27
C ILE A 691 -6.35 -18.21 17.92
N GLU A 692 -7.17 -17.28 18.39
CA GLU A 692 -8.49 -17.60 18.95
C GLU A 692 -9.42 -18.25 17.92
N GLY A 693 -9.32 -17.83 16.65
CA GLY A 693 -10.12 -18.38 15.55
C GLY A 693 -9.67 -19.78 15.08
N TYR A 694 -8.37 -20.04 14.99
CA TYR A 694 -7.85 -21.26 14.35
C TYR A 694 -7.07 -22.20 15.28
N GLY A 695 -6.66 -21.73 16.45
CA GLY A 695 -5.76 -22.44 17.36
C GLY A 695 -4.29 -22.23 17.04
N LEU A 696 -3.45 -22.20 18.07
CA LEU A 696 -2.02 -21.88 17.96
C LEU A 696 -1.26 -22.82 17.02
N SER A 697 -1.49 -24.13 17.14
CA SER A 697 -0.75 -25.12 16.35
C SER A 697 -1.05 -25.02 14.85
N VAL A 698 -2.30 -24.74 14.49
CA VAL A 698 -2.73 -24.49 13.11
C VAL A 698 -2.04 -23.24 12.57
N VAL A 699 -2.11 -22.12 13.29
CA VAL A 699 -1.46 -20.87 12.86
C VAL A 699 0.05 -21.09 12.62
N GLN A 700 0.73 -21.77 13.54
CA GLN A 700 2.17 -22.06 13.40
C GLN A 700 2.49 -23.01 12.25
N ALA A 701 1.66 -24.04 12.01
CA ALA A 701 1.83 -24.94 10.87
C ALA A 701 1.74 -24.17 9.54
N TYR A 702 0.72 -23.32 9.38
CA TYR A 702 0.53 -22.52 8.15
C TYR A 702 1.63 -21.48 7.92
N MET A 703 2.25 -20.94 8.97
CA MET A 703 3.46 -20.11 8.81
C MET A 703 4.62 -20.91 8.24
N GLY A 704 4.86 -22.12 8.75
CA GLY A 704 5.88 -23.02 8.24
C GLY A 704 5.66 -23.32 6.76
N TYR A 705 4.42 -23.63 6.37
CA TYR A 705 4.06 -23.87 4.98
C TYR A 705 4.28 -22.65 4.08
N MET A 706 4.03 -21.43 4.58
CA MET A 706 4.31 -20.21 3.81
C MET A 706 5.81 -19.99 3.54
N GLN A 707 6.65 -20.33 4.51
CA GLN A 707 8.10 -20.25 4.34
C GLN A 707 8.58 -21.32 3.35
N THR A 708 8.10 -22.55 3.47
CA THR A 708 8.39 -23.62 2.49
C THR A 708 7.93 -23.24 1.08
N ASN A 709 6.78 -22.61 0.93
CA ASN A 709 6.29 -22.15 -0.37
C ASN A 709 7.20 -21.08 -1.01
N ALA A 710 7.67 -20.11 -0.21
CA ALA A 710 8.61 -19.10 -0.68
C ALA A 710 9.97 -19.72 -1.08
N GLU A 711 10.42 -20.74 -0.34
CA GLU A 711 11.60 -21.53 -0.69
C GLU A 711 11.43 -22.23 -2.04
N LEU A 712 10.30 -22.91 -2.27
CA LEU A 712 10.02 -23.61 -3.53
C LEU A 712 10.05 -22.66 -4.73
N ALA A 713 9.44 -21.47 -4.61
CA ALA A 713 9.45 -20.47 -5.67
C ALA A 713 10.88 -20.02 -6.04
N VAL A 714 11.75 -19.82 -5.05
CA VAL A 714 13.17 -19.48 -5.29
C VAL A 714 13.93 -20.67 -5.90
N ARG A 715 13.70 -21.90 -5.43
CA ARG A 715 14.33 -23.10 -5.99
C ARG A 715 14.00 -23.28 -7.47
N ASP A 716 12.74 -23.08 -7.85
CA ASP A 716 12.31 -23.23 -9.24
C ASP A 716 12.91 -22.15 -10.15
N MET A 717 12.95 -20.90 -9.67
CA MET A 717 13.66 -19.81 -10.34
C MET A 717 15.15 -20.14 -10.55
N LEU A 718 15.84 -20.64 -9.52
CA LEU A 718 17.26 -21.00 -9.60
C LEU A 718 17.51 -22.15 -10.59
N LYS A 719 16.65 -23.16 -10.63
CA LYS A 719 16.73 -24.26 -11.62
C LYS A 719 16.60 -23.72 -13.04
N GLN A 720 15.71 -22.77 -13.29
CA GLN A 720 15.57 -22.13 -14.58
C GLN A 720 16.84 -21.35 -14.96
N ILE A 721 17.32 -20.50 -14.06
CA ILE A 721 18.55 -19.71 -14.26
C ILE A 721 19.76 -20.63 -14.51
N ALA A 722 19.88 -21.74 -13.78
CA ALA A 722 20.95 -22.72 -13.97
C ALA A 722 20.93 -23.32 -15.38
N LYS A 723 19.75 -23.72 -15.88
CA LYS A 723 19.58 -24.25 -17.23
C LYS A 723 19.97 -23.22 -18.29
N GLU A 724 19.47 -21.99 -18.16
CA GLU A 724 19.76 -20.88 -19.08
C GLU A 724 21.25 -20.51 -19.07
N SER A 725 21.87 -20.45 -17.90
CA SER A 725 23.31 -20.20 -17.75
C SER A 725 24.13 -21.30 -18.41
N LYS A 726 23.82 -22.57 -18.13
CA LYS A 726 24.53 -23.72 -18.69
C LYS A 726 24.45 -23.76 -20.22
N LEU A 727 23.29 -23.43 -20.80
CA LEU A 727 23.12 -23.28 -22.24
C LEU A 727 24.01 -22.17 -22.83
N ARG A 728 24.22 -21.08 -22.08
CA ARG A 728 24.94 -19.89 -22.54
C ARG A 728 26.45 -19.96 -22.32
N THR A 729 26.91 -20.45 -21.18
CA THR A 729 28.32 -20.40 -20.74
C THR A 729 28.95 -21.77 -20.53
N GLY A 730 28.16 -22.85 -20.58
CA GLY A 730 28.61 -24.20 -20.22
C GLY A 730 28.73 -24.45 -18.72
N ALA A 731 28.39 -23.49 -17.86
CA ALA A 731 28.49 -23.60 -16.40
C ALA A 731 27.28 -23.02 -15.66
N THR A 732 27.05 -23.50 -14.44
CA THR A 732 26.05 -22.99 -13.50
C THR A 732 26.66 -22.00 -12.48
N ILE A 733 27.79 -21.40 -12.85
CA ILE A 733 28.52 -20.40 -12.06
C ILE A 733 28.27 -19.02 -12.66
N LEU A 734 27.86 -18.07 -11.83
CA LEU A 734 27.65 -16.66 -12.17
C LEU A 734 28.60 -15.80 -11.35
N GLU A 735 29.18 -14.77 -11.95
CA GLU A 735 30.15 -13.89 -11.28
C GLU A 735 29.94 -12.44 -11.70
N ALA A 736 30.07 -11.52 -10.75
CA ALA A 736 30.13 -10.09 -11.02
C ALA A 736 30.97 -9.35 -9.97
N GLU A 737 31.49 -8.20 -10.39
CA GLU A 737 32.22 -7.26 -9.54
C GLU A 737 31.74 -5.85 -9.86
N GLU A 738 31.47 -5.09 -8.80
CA GLU A 738 31.35 -3.65 -8.85
C GLU A 738 32.29 -3.01 -7.82
N GLN A 739 32.44 -1.69 -7.90
CA GLN A 739 33.29 -0.92 -6.99
C GLN A 739 32.51 0.27 -6.41
N MET A 740 32.81 0.62 -5.17
CA MET A 740 32.45 1.90 -4.58
C MET A 740 33.27 3.04 -5.23
N ASP A 741 32.86 4.31 -5.09
CA ASP A 741 33.59 5.45 -5.67
C ASP A 741 35.04 5.59 -5.13
N ASP A 742 35.36 5.00 -3.97
CA ASP A 742 36.72 4.95 -3.40
C ASP A 742 37.57 3.78 -3.94
N GLY A 743 37.00 2.93 -4.80
CA GLY A 743 37.65 1.76 -5.38
C GLY A 743 37.46 0.46 -4.61
N SER A 744 36.79 0.46 -3.45
CA SER A 744 36.51 -0.74 -2.67
C SER A 744 35.66 -1.74 -3.47
N PRO A 745 36.10 -3.01 -3.66
CA PRO A 745 35.39 -3.96 -4.50
C PRO A 745 34.26 -4.67 -3.74
N ILE A 746 33.13 -4.87 -4.42
CA ILE A 746 32.03 -5.76 -4.02
C ILE A 746 31.96 -6.88 -5.07
N ARG A 747 32.32 -8.10 -4.65
CA ARG A 747 32.39 -9.27 -5.56
C ARG A 747 31.42 -10.33 -5.13
N LEU A 748 30.72 -10.89 -6.10
CA LEU A 748 29.81 -12.02 -5.88
C LEU A 748 30.14 -13.15 -6.86
N LYS A 749 30.26 -14.35 -6.31
CA LYS A 749 30.23 -15.60 -7.04
C LYS A 749 29.02 -16.42 -6.62
N VAL A 750 28.21 -16.85 -7.57
CA VAL A 750 27.04 -17.70 -7.32
C VAL A 750 27.27 -19.06 -7.96
N SER A 751 27.25 -20.13 -7.15
CA SER A 751 27.27 -21.51 -7.62
C SER A 751 25.88 -22.11 -7.45
N ILE A 752 25.21 -22.48 -8.53
CA ILE A 752 23.84 -23.01 -8.50
C ILE A 752 23.85 -24.53 -8.72
N ASP A 753 23.14 -25.26 -7.86
CA ASP A 753 22.81 -26.66 -8.06
C ASP A 753 21.56 -26.78 -8.95
N GLU A 754 21.73 -27.37 -10.14
CA GLU A 754 20.67 -27.46 -11.15
C GLU A 754 19.55 -28.45 -10.79
N HIS A 755 19.79 -29.36 -9.83
CA HIS A 755 18.86 -30.41 -9.44
C HIS A 755 18.07 -30.03 -8.19
N GLU A 756 18.76 -29.59 -7.15
CA GLU A 756 18.14 -29.15 -5.89
C GLU A 756 17.53 -27.76 -5.98
N GLY A 757 18.04 -26.91 -6.89
CA GLY A 757 17.70 -25.48 -6.90
C GLY A 757 18.24 -24.74 -5.69
N SER A 758 19.36 -25.20 -5.11
CA SER A 758 20.10 -24.51 -4.05
C SER A 758 21.23 -23.68 -4.65
N ALA A 759 21.70 -22.65 -3.94
CA ALA A 759 22.83 -21.84 -4.40
C ALA A 759 23.76 -21.39 -3.27
N ILE A 760 25.05 -21.31 -3.56
CA ILE A 760 26.06 -20.67 -2.70
C ILE A 760 26.36 -19.29 -3.29
N CYS A 761 26.05 -18.25 -2.54
CA CYS A 761 26.37 -16.85 -2.84
C CYS A 761 27.58 -16.43 -2.01
N ASP A 762 28.74 -16.41 -2.65
CA ASP A 762 30.03 -16.16 -2.01
C ASP A 762 30.54 -14.74 -2.29
N PHE A 763 30.65 -13.95 -1.21
CA PHE A 763 31.17 -12.58 -1.21
C PHE A 763 32.64 -12.47 -0.77
N SER A 764 33.37 -13.58 -0.63
CA SER A 764 34.74 -13.62 -0.10
C SER A 764 35.75 -12.77 -0.87
N GLY A 765 35.45 -12.40 -2.12
CA GLY A 765 36.28 -11.50 -2.92
C GLY A 765 36.09 -10.01 -2.64
N SER A 766 35.13 -9.63 -1.79
CA SER A 766 34.85 -8.23 -1.45
C SER A 766 35.95 -7.62 -0.57
N GLY A 767 36.05 -6.28 -0.58
CA GLY A 767 37.10 -5.54 0.12
C GLY A 767 37.05 -5.68 1.65
N PRO A 768 38.18 -5.40 2.35
CA PRO A 768 38.20 -5.32 3.81
C PRO A 768 37.28 -4.19 4.30
N GLU A 769 36.98 -4.18 5.60
CA GLU A 769 36.37 -3.02 6.25
C GLU A 769 37.10 -1.73 5.87
N VAL A 770 36.33 -0.69 5.52
CA VAL A 770 36.87 0.62 5.14
C VAL A 770 36.98 1.52 6.37
N TYR A 771 38.03 2.34 6.41
CA TYR A 771 38.16 3.40 7.42
C TYR A 771 37.28 4.62 7.07
N GLY A 772 35.98 4.40 7.16
CA GLY A 772 34.91 5.30 6.78
C GLY A 772 33.55 4.66 7.11
N ASN A 773 32.48 5.16 6.51
CA ASN A 773 31.13 4.77 6.87
C ASN A 773 30.41 3.91 5.83
N CYS A 774 31.05 3.57 4.71
CA CYS A 774 30.49 2.69 3.68
C CYS A 774 30.47 1.21 4.08
N ASN A 775 30.75 0.87 5.34
CA ASN A 775 30.67 -0.51 5.80
C ASN A 775 29.20 -0.92 5.97
N ALA A 776 28.76 -1.92 5.22
CA ALA A 776 27.42 -2.49 5.33
C ALA A 776 27.43 -3.63 6.35
N PRO A 777 26.59 -3.59 7.40
CA PRO A 777 26.39 -4.72 8.28
C PRO A 777 25.92 -5.97 7.52
N ARG A 778 26.26 -7.15 8.02
CA ARG A 778 25.84 -8.44 7.44
C ARG A 778 24.34 -8.49 7.09
N ALA A 779 23.51 -7.96 7.99
CA ALA A 779 22.06 -7.82 7.86
C ALA A 779 21.61 -7.13 6.55
N ILE A 780 22.39 -6.16 6.06
CA ILE A 780 22.11 -5.42 4.83
C ILE A 780 22.36 -6.29 3.61
N THR A 781 23.46 -7.04 3.60
CA THR A 781 23.77 -7.97 2.51
C THR A 781 22.68 -9.03 2.36
N LEU A 782 22.17 -9.56 3.46
CA LEU A 782 21.05 -10.51 3.45
C LEU A 782 19.76 -9.86 2.92
N SER A 783 19.47 -8.62 3.31
CA SER A 783 18.31 -7.87 2.84
C SER A 783 18.37 -7.60 1.32
N ALA A 784 19.54 -7.20 0.83
CA ALA A 784 19.78 -7.01 -0.60
C ALA A 784 19.59 -8.32 -1.39
N MET A 785 20.09 -9.45 -0.85
CA MET A 785 19.88 -10.77 -1.45
C MET A 785 18.40 -11.16 -1.52
N ILE A 786 17.63 -11.02 -0.42
CA ILE A 786 16.18 -11.30 -0.41
C ILE A 786 15.46 -10.46 -1.46
N TYR A 787 15.76 -9.16 -1.50
CA TYR A 787 15.16 -8.24 -2.46
C TYR A 787 15.45 -8.68 -3.91
N CYS A 788 16.71 -8.95 -4.23
CA CYS A 788 17.09 -9.38 -5.58
C CYS A 788 16.43 -10.70 -5.99
N LEU A 789 16.40 -11.69 -5.09
CA LEU A 789 15.73 -12.97 -5.34
C LEU A 789 14.25 -12.73 -5.63
N ARG A 790 13.56 -11.95 -4.80
CA ARG A 790 12.13 -11.61 -5.01
C ARG A 790 11.90 -10.94 -6.37
N CYS A 791 12.74 -9.99 -6.76
CA CYS A 791 12.64 -9.33 -8.06
C CYS A 791 12.80 -10.31 -9.24
N MET A 792 13.56 -11.39 -9.07
CA MET A 792 13.84 -12.35 -10.14
C MET A 792 12.83 -13.50 -10.23
N VAL A 793 12.07 -13.80 -9.17
CA VAL A 793 11.06 -14.88 -9.19
C VAL A 793 9.93 -14.61 -10.20
N GLY A 794 9.68 -13.34 -10.56
CA GLY A 794 8.79 -12.96 -11.67
C GLY A 794 7.29 -13.12 -11.40
N HIS A 795 6.89 -13.40 -10.16
CA HIS A 795 5.51 -13.40 -9.70
C HIS A 795 5.44 -13.07 -8.20
N ASP A 796 4.24 -12.75 -7.69
CA ASP A 796 4.05 -12.41 -6.28
C ASP A 796 4.36 -13.61 -5.36
N VAL A 797 5.38 -13.45 -4.53
CA VAL A 797 5.75 -14.39 -3.47
C VAL A 797 5.70 -13.65 -2.13
N PRO A 798 5.09 -14.25 -1.08
CA PRO A 798 5.13 -13.68 0.25
C PRO A 798 6.57 -13.43 0.70
N LEU A 799 6.82 -12.24 1.21
CA LEU A 799 8.15 -11.82 1.59
C LEU A 799 8.47 -12.31 2.99
N ASN A 800 9.18 -13.43 3.06
CA ASN A 800 9.51 -14.12 4.30
C ASN A 800 10.87 -14.83 4.20
N GLN A 801 11.32 -15.44 5.30
CA GLN A 801 12.65 -16.05 5.37
C GLN A 801 12.87 -17.23 4.42
N GLY A 802 11.79 -17.84 3.93
CA GLY A 802 11.83 -18.96 2.99
C GLY A 802 12.59 -18.63 1.70
N CYS A 803 12.61 -17.36 1.28
CA CYS A 803 13.38 -16.94 0.11
C CYS A 803 14.90 -17.16 0.26
N LEU A 804 15.44 -17.17 1.49
CA LEU A 804 16.85 -17.45 1.75
C LEU A 804 17.13 -18.90 2.13
N ALA A 805 16.12 -19.69 2.45
CA ALA A 805 16.30 -21.09 2.84
C ALA A 805 17.14 -21.93 1.83
N PRO A 806 17.00 -21.77 0.49
CA PRO A 806 17.82 -22.51 -0.47
C PRO A 806 19.18 -21.85 -0.76
N ILE A 807 19.52 -20.75 -0.08
CA ILE A 807 20.69 -19.92 -0.35
C ILE A 807 21.67 -19.94 0.83
N GLN A 808 22.89 -20.41 0.58
CA GLN A 808 23.99 -20.21 1.52
C GLN A 808 24.72 -18.91 1.18
N VAL A 809 24.64 -17.90 2.07
CA VAL A 809 25.36 -16.63 1.90
C VAL A 809 26.66 -16.63 2.71
N VAL A 810 27.79 -16.61 2.00
CA VAL A 810 29.13 -16.54 2.59
C VAL A 810 29.62 -15.10 2.54
N ILE A 811 29.86 -14.50 3.71
CA ILE A 811 30.37 -13.14 3.85
C ILE A 811 31.63 -13.20 4.73
N PRO A 812 32.77 -12.67 4.27
CA PRO A 812 33.99 -12.66 5.07
C PRO A 812 33.87 -11.68 6.25
N LYS A 813 34.26 -12.11 7.45
CA LYS A 813 34.33 -11.22 8.63
C LYS A 813 35.34 -10.11 8.44
N ASN A 814 35.11 -8.97 9.09
CA ASN A 814 35.93 -7.76 9.01
C ASN A 814 36.09 -7.25 7.56
N SER A 815 35.05 -7.45 6.76
CA SER A 815 34.97 -6.92 5.39
C SER A 815 34.04 -5.72 5.33
N ILE A 816 33.99 -5.05 4.19
CA ILE A 816 33.02 -3.99 3.93
C ILE A 816 31.56 -4.47 4.05
N LEU A 817 31.31 -5.78 4.02
CA LEU A 817 29.97 -6.40 4.10
C LEU A 817 29.67 -7.12 5.43
N ASP A 818 30.65 -7.20 6.33
CA ASP A 818 30.52 -7.71 7.71
C ASP A 818 31.60 -7.06 8.58
N PRO A 819 31.45 -5.76 8.90
CA PRO A 819 32.46 -4.99 9.62
C PRO A 819 32.49 -5.34 11.11
N SER A 820 33.55 -4.88 11.77
CA SER A 820 33.77 -4.96 13.21
C SER A 820 32.76 -4.10 14.01
N ASP A 821 32.62 -4.39 15.30
CA ASP A 821 31.62 -3.79 16.21
C ASP A 821 31.70 -2.25 16.30
N GLY A 822 32.89 -1.68 16.18
CA GLY A 822 33.13 -0.24 16.33
C GLY A 822 33.15 0.56 15.01
N ALA A 823 33.00 -0.10 13.86
CA ALA A 823 33.07 0.55 12.56
C ALA A 823 31.88 1.49 12.32
N ALA A 824 32.12 2.58 11.60
CA ALA A 824 31.05 3.43 11.10
C ALA A 824 30.29 2.72 9.96
N VAL A 825 28.96 2.80 9.95
CA VAL A 825 28.09 2.02 9.06
C VAL A 825 27.03 2.83 8.32
N VAL A 826 26.88 4.12 8.62
CA VAL A 826 25.74 4.89 8.12
C VAL A 826 25.67 4.96 6.59
N GLY A 827 26.83 5.02 5.92
CA GLY A 827 26.94 4.95 4.46
C GLY A 827 26.70 3.54 3.90
N GLY A 828 26.95 2.50 4.68
CA GLY A 828 26.70 1.11 4.29
C GLY A 828 25.23 0.85 3.96
N ASN A 829 24.33 1.41 4.75
CA ASN A 829 22.89 1.29 4.57
C ASN A 829 22.37 1.97 3.32
N VAL A 830 22.89 3.15 3.00
CA VAL A 830 22.30 4.01 1.97
C VAL A 830 23.08 4.04 0.64
N LEU A 831 24.31 3.52 0.64
CA LEU A 831 25.21 3.51 -0.52
C LEU A 831 25.66 2.11 -0.89
N THR A 832 26.30 1.39 0.04
CA THR A 832 26.86 0.05 -0.24
C THR A 832 25.76 -0.96 -0.50
N SER A 833 24.60 -0.85 0.18
CA SER A 833 23.41 -1.66 -0.09
C SER A 833 22.96 -1.61 -1.57
N GLN A 834 22.94 -0.42 -2.17
CA GLN A 834 22.63 -0.23 -3.60
C GLN A 834 23.67 -0.92 -4.48
N ARG A 835 24.94 -0.84 -4.08
CA ARG A 835 26.03 -1.49 -4.80
C ARG A 835 25.95 -3.01 -4.76
N ILE A 836 25.54 -3.58 -3.62
CA ILE A 836 25.31 -5.03 -3.51
C ILE A 836 24.23 -5.47 -4.50
N VAL A 837 23.12 -4.72 -4.59
CA VAL A 837 22.03 -5.00 -5.55
C VAL A 837 22.53 -4.94 -7.00
N ASP A 838 23.28 -3.88 -7.35
CA ASP A 838 23.90 -3.75 -8.67
C ASP A 838 24.80 -4.97 -8.98
N THR A 839 25.63 -5.43 -8.04
CA THR A 839 26.48 -6.61 -8.21
C THR A 839 25.65 -7.89 -8.41
N VAL A 840 24.59 -8.09 -7.62
CA VAL A 840 23.73 -9.27 -7.72
C VAL A 840 23.01 -9.28 -9.07
N PHE A 841 22.31 -8.22 -9.45
CA PHE A 841 21.62 -8.15 -10.74
C PHE A 841 22.57 -8.22 -11.93
N ARG A 842 23.81 -7.72 -11.79
CA ARG A 842 24.84 -7.90 -12.80
C ARG A 842 25.25 -9.36 -12.96
N ALA A 843 25.44 -10.10 -11.86
CA ALA A 843 25.79 -11.53 -11.90
C ALA A 843 24.70 -12.37 -12.56
N PHE A 844 23.43 -12.11 -12.21
CA PHE A 844 22.27 -12.78 -12.76
C PHE A 844 21.83 -12.24 -14.14
N ARG A 845 22.41 -11.13 -14.60
CA ARG A 845 22.07 -10.44 -15.86
C ARG A 845 20.60 -10.04 -15.97
N THR A 846 20.03 -9.58 -14.86
CA THR A 846 18.60 -9.24 -14.73
C THR A 846 18.25 -7.94 -15.46
N CYS A 847 18.97 -6.85 -15.15
CA CYS A 847 18.72 -5.52 -15.72
C CYS A 847 19.99 -4.64 -15.66
N ALA A 848 19.97 -3.51 -16.38
CA ALA A 848 20.99 -2.47 -16.26
C ALA A 848 20.97 -1.82 -14.87
N ALA A 849 22.07 -1.21 -14.45
CA ALA A 849 22.14 -0.56 -13.13
C ALA A 849 21.16 0.61 -13.05
N SER A 850 20.50 0.77 -11.91
CA SER A 850 19.85 2.03 -11.57
C SER A 850 20.89 3.05 -11.10
N GLN A 851 20.43 4.19 -10.56
CA GLN A 851 21.29 5.25 -10.04
C GLN A 851 22.35 4.81 -9.01
N GLY A 852 22.23 3.63 -8.40
CA GLY A 852 23.24 3.02 -7.51
C GLY A 852 23.54 3.83 -6.25
N CYS A 853 22.61 4.68 -5.80
CA CYS A 853 22.75 5.57 -4.65
C CYS A 853 21.37 6.05 -4.18
N MET A 854 21.18 6.29 -2.88
CA MET A 854 19.96 6.95 -2.34
C MET A 854 20.03 8.49 -2.34
N ASN A 855 21.16 9.07 -2.74
CA ASN A 855 21.48 10.51 -2.75
C ASN A 855 21.07 11.25 -1.47
N ASN A 856 21.71 10.92 -0.36
CA ASN A 856 21.34 11.43 0.95
C ASN A 856 21.81 12.87 1.16
N ILE A 857 20.92 13.66 1.76
CA ILE A 857 21.19 15.03 2.19
C ILE A 857 20.75 15.13 3.66
N THR A 858 21.64 15.65 4.51
CA THR A 858 21.29 16.07 5.87
C THR A 858 21.61 17.54 6.06
N ILE A 859 20.71 18.24 6.75
CA ILE A 859 20.78 19.69 6.96
C ILE A 859 20.35 19.97 8.39
N GLY A 860 21.04 20.86 9.08
CA GLY A 860 20.62 21.26 10.42
C GLY A 860 21.61 22.17 11.12
N ASP A 861 21.34 22.40 12.39
CA ASP A 861 22.20 23.15 13.31
C ASP A 861 22.23 22.47 14.68
N GLU A 862 22.56 23.21 15.75
CA GLU A 862 22.63 22.66 17.10
C GLU A 862 21.26 22.27 17.68
N SER A 863 20.15 22.79 17.14
CA SER A 863 18.81 22.59 17.72
C SER A 863 17.87 21.71 16.90
N TRP A 864 18.21 21.38 15.64
CA TRP A 864 17.39 20.49 14.80
C TRP A 864 18.22 19.82 13.71
N GLY A 865 17.72 18.68 13.22
CA GLY A 865 18.26 17.97 12.07
C GLY A 865 17.16 17.52 11.11
N TYR A 866 17.44 17.63 9.81
CA TYR A 866 16.61 17.16 8.71
C TYR A 866 17.41 16.17 7.85
N TYR A 867 16.75 15.11 7.39
CA TYR A 867 17.31 14.08 6.53
C TYR A 867 16.38 13.76 5.36
N GLU A 868 16.94 13.66 4.16
CA GLU A 868 16.24 13.29 2.93
C GLU A 868 17.06 12.36 2.02
N THR A 869 16.39 11.41 1.36
CA THR A 869 16.91 10.66 0.21
C THR A 869 16.31 11.23 -1.07
N VAL A 870 17.12 11.39 -2.11
CA VAL A 870 16.68 11.98 -3.39
C VAL A 870 16.70 10.93 -4.51
N ALA A 871 15.58 10.87 -5.25
CA ALA A 871 15.36 9.93 -6.35
C ALA A 871 16.32 10.13 -7.55
N GLY A 872 16.34 9.16 -8.47
CA GLY A 872 17.15 9.23 -9.69
C GLY A 872 16.64 8.30 -10.78
N GLY A 873 17.54 7.89 -11.69
CA GLY A 873 17.16 7.04 -12.81
C GLY A 873 17.14 5.55 -12.49
N SER A 874 16.07 4.84 -12.88
CA SER A 874 16.01 3.38 -12.88
C SER A 874 16.73 2.78 -14.09
N GLY A 875 17.36 1.62 -13.92
CA GLY A 875 17.94 0.85 -15.02
C GLY A 875 16.87 0.28 -15.96
N ALA A 876 17.20 0.15 -17.24
CA ALA A 876 16.37 -0.53 -18.23
C ALA A 876 16.54 -2.06 -18.18
N GLY A 877 15.56 -2.81 -18.71
CA GLY A 877 15.58 -4.27 -18.72
C GLY A 877 15.04 -4.90 -20.01
N PRO A 878 14.94 -6.24 -20.06
CA PRO A 878 14.50 -6.98 -21.24
C PRO A 878 13.01 -6.78 -21.56
N GLY A 879 12.68 -5.66 -22.20
CA GLY A 879 11.32 -5.33 -22.60
C GLY A 879 10.81 -3.97 -22.14
N TRP A 880 11.59 -3.22 -21.35
CA TRP A 880 11.12 -1.97 -20.75
C TRP A 880 12.22 -0.91 -20.61
N HIS A 881 11.82 0.35 -20.77
CA HIS A 881 12.61 1.52 -20.45
C HIS A 881 12.73 1.72 -18.93
N GLY A 882 13.82 2.36 -18.50
CA GLY A 882 13.94 2.81 -17.12
C GLY A 882 13.08 4.04 -16.84
N THR A 883 12.43 4.07 -15.68
CA THR A 883 11.68 5.24 -15.18
C THR A 883 12.64 6.28 -14.59
N GLY A 884 12.43 7.56 -14.92
CA GLY A 884 13.22 8.67 -14.36
C GLY A 884 12.63 9.24 -13.07
N GLY A 885 13.48 9.76 -12.20
CA GLY A 885 13.06 10.44 -10.96
C GLY A 885 12.34 9.55 -9.94
N VAL A 886 12.72 8.28 -9.84
CA VAL A 886 12.14 7.32 -8.89
C VAL A 886 13.19 6.80 -7.90
N HIS A 887 12.75 6.46 -6.69
CA HIS A 887 13.55 5.69 -5.74
C HIS A 887 13.65 4.24 -6.23
N THR A 888 14.81 3.63 -6.06
CA THR A 888 15.11 2.30 -6.61
C THR A 888 15.75 1.40 -5.56
N HIS A 889 15.47 0.11 -5.64
CA HIS A 889 16.10 -0.95 -4.86
C HIS A 889 15.96 -0.80 -3.36
N MET A 890 17.03 -0.47 -2.64
CA MET A 890 17.09 -0.49 -1.17
C MET A 890 16.36 0.69 -0.51
N THR A 891 15.65 1.51 -1.28
CA THR A 891 14.87 2.66 -0.80
C THR A 891 13.51 2.71 -1.49
N ASN A 892 12.48 3.13 -0.76
CA ASN A 892 11.12 3.33 -1.26
C ASN A 892 10.39 4.44 -0.47
N THR A 893 11.13 5.47 -0.05
CA THR A 893 10.60 6.60 0.70
C THR A 893 9.96 7.63 -0.23
N ARG A 894 8.99 8.41 0.26
CA ARG A 894 8.57 9.65 -0.40
C ARG A 894 9.62 10.75 -0.22
N ILE A 895 9.60 11.73 -1.12
CA ILE A 895 10.27 13.02 -0.88
C ILE A 895 9.55 13.75 0.26
N THR A 896 10.21 14.71 0.89
CA THR A 896 9.44 15.68 1.70
C THR A 896 8.68 16.59 0.76
N ASP A 897 7.39 16.81 1.04
CA ASP A 897 6.59 17.76 0.27
C ASP A 897 7.28 19.14 0.27
N PRO A 898 7.42 19.82 -0.88
CA PRO A 898 8.07 21.12 -0.95
C PRO A 898 7.49 22.16 0.00
N GLU A 899 6.17 22.22 0.17
CA GLU A 899 5.52 23.22 1.04
C GLU A 899 5.81 22.91 2.51
N ILE A 900 5.77 21.63 2.89
CA ILE A 900 6.16 21.18 4.24
C ILE A 900 7.64 21.46 4.51
N LEU A 901 8.52 21.22 3.52
CA LEU A 901 9.94 21.52 3.62
C LEU A 901 10.18 23.02 3.89
N GLU A 902 9.54 23.89 3.11
CA GLU A 902 9.71 25.35 3.21
C GLU A 902 9.03 25.94 4.46
N LEU A 903 7.96 25.31 4.95
CA LEU A 903 7.26 25.71 6.16
C LEU A 903 8.06 25.36 7.43
N ARG A 904 8.65 24.17 7.47
CA ARG A 904 9.34 23.65 8.67
C ARG A 904 10.78 24.10 8.76
N TYR A 905 11.45 24.29 7.63
CA TYR A 905 12.89 24.49 7.60
C TYR A 905 13.26 25.79 6.87
N PRO A 906 14.35 26.47 7.25
CA PRO A 906 14.79 27.73 6.66
C PRO A 906 15.48 27.50 5.29
N ILE A 907 14.78 26.85 4.37
CA ILE A 907 15.22 26.39 3.06
C ILE A 907 14.11 26.69 2.05
N ILE A 908 14.46 27.04 0.82
CA ILE A 908 13.52 27.15 -0.30
C ILE A 908 13.92 26.16 -1.39
N LEU A 909 12.97 25.38 -1.91
CA LEU A 909 13.18 24.51 -3.05
C LEU A 909 13.06 25.31 -4.35
N LYS A 910 14.20 25.75 -4.89
CA LYS A 910 14.27 26.58 -6.09
C LYS A 910 13.95 25.82 -7.37
N LYS A 911 14.32 24.54 -7.42
CA LYS A 911 14.13 23.67 -8.58
C LYS A 911 14.00 22.22 -8.15
N PHE A 912 13.08 21.51 -8.78
CA PHE A 912 13.05 20.06 -8.75
C PHE A 912 12.48 19.51 -10.06
N SER A 913 13.34 18.97 -10.91
CA SER A 913 12.95 18.46 -12.24
C SER A 913 13.71 17.18 -12.59
N LEU A 914 13.24 16.44 -13.61
CA LEU A 914 14.12 15.51 -14.30
C LEU A 914 15.30 16.27 -14.92
N ARG A 915 16.43 15.59 -15.08
CA ARG A 915 17.58 16.13 -15.78
C ARG A 915 17.29 16.26 -17.27
N ASP A 916 17.62 17.41 -17.83
CA ASP A 916 17.48 17.75 -19.24
C ASP A 916 18.69 17.31 -20.09
N ASP A 917 19.76 16.87 -19.45
CA ASP A 917 21.01 16.53 -20.11
C ASP A 917 21.08 15.09 -20.63
N GLN A 918 19.98 14.37 -20.77
CA GLN A 918 19.96 12.95 -21.18
C GLN A 918 20.91 12.09 -20.34
N SER A 919 20.69 12.13 -19.03
CA SER A 919 21.43 11.36 -18.04
C SER A 919 21.19 9.85 -18.10
N GLY A 920 20.07 9.40 -18.67
CA GLY A 920 19.77 7.98 -18.89
C GLY A 920 20.66 7.34 -19.95
N GLY A 921 21.14 6.12 -19.68
CA GLY A 921 21.96 5.34 -20.60
C GLY A 921 21.19 4.95 -21.87
N VAL A 922 21.85 5.05 -23.02
CA VAL A 922 21.26 4.71 -24.33
C VAL A 922 21.28 3.19 -24.54
N GLY A 923 20.20 2.63 -25.06
CA GLY A 923 20.07 1.21 -25.40
C GLY A 923 18.88 1.01 -26.34
N LEU A 924 18.60 -0.24 -26.73
CA LEU A 924 17.30 -0.58 -27.32
C LEU A 924 16.17 -0.09 -26.39
N TYR A 925 16.36 -0.34 -25.10
CA TYR A 925 15.60 0.29 -24.03
C TYR A 925 16.50 1.28 -23.28
N ARG A 926 16.15 2.57 -23.34
CA ARG A 926 16.80 3.65 -22.59
C ARG A 926 16.62 3.52 -21.08
N GLY A 927 17.65 3.83 -20.31
CA GLY A 927 17.57 3.99 -18.86
C GLY A 927 16.88 5.30 -18.46
N GLY A 928 16.43 5.36 -17.21
CA GLY A 928 15.70 6.51 -16.66
C GLY A 928 16.59 7.73 -16.40
N GLU A 929 15.99 8.91 -16.48
CA GLU A 929 16.66 10.17 -16.16
C GLU A 929 16.83 10.36 -14.65
N GLY A 930 17.97 10.91 -14.22
CA GLY A 930 18.14 11.42 -12.86
C GLY A 930 17.34 12.72 -12.64
N VAL A 931 17.47 13.32 -11.46
CA VAL A 931 16.80 14.58 -11.10
C VAL A 931 17.81 15.71 -10.88
N HIS A 932 17.36 16.95 -11.05
CA HIS A 932 18.05 18.18 -10.68
C HIS A 932 17.26 18.89 -9.59
N ARG A 933 17.84 18.98 -8.39
CA ARG A 933 17.26 19.59 -7.19
C ARG A 933 18.12 20.75 -6.72
N GLU A 934 17.53 21.91 -6.44
CA GLU A 934 18.22 23.10 -5.95
C GLU A 934 17.57 23.63 -4.67
N LEU A 935 18.37 23.72 -3.59
CA LEU A 935 17.94 24.19 -2.28
C LEU A 935 18.64 25.51 -1.95
N LEU A 936 17.87 26.58 -1.71
CA LEU A 936 18.36 27.88 -1.26
C LEU A 936 18.30 27.95 0.26
N PHE A 937 19.43 28.24 0.91
CA PHE A 937 19.50 28.38 2.36
C PHE A 937 19.11 29.79 2.82
N ARG A 938 18.32 29.89 3.89
CA ARG A 938 17.82 31.17 4.43
C ARG A 938 18.51 31.63 5.71
N LYS A 939 19.35 30.79 6.32
CA LYS A 939 20.18 31.10 7.49
C LYS A 939 21.46 30.26 7.47
N PRO A 940 22.47 30.57 8.30
CA PRO A 940 23.64 29.71 8.47
C PRO A 940 23.26 28.35 9.03
N MET A 941 23.81 27.27 8.47
CA MET A 941 23.58 25.88 8.90
C MET A 941 24.65 24.95 8.32
N THR A 942 24.67 23.68 8.74
CA THR A 942 25.56 22.66 8.18
C THR A 942 24.81 21.83 7.15
N LEU A 943 25.38 21.70 5.95
CA LEU A 943 24.96 20.80 4.89
C LEU A 943 25.89 19.59 4.85
N SER A 944 25.31 18.40 4.97
CA SER A 944 25.99 17.12 4.83
C SER A 944 25.44 16.37 3.63
N VAL A 945 26.34 15.91 2.77
CA VAL A 945 26.05 15.21 1.52
C VAL A 945 26.70 13.83 1.60
N LEU A 946 25.90 12.77 1.47
CA LEU A 946 26.37 11.38 1.52
C LEU A 946 25.85 10.63 0.28
N THR A 947 26.68 10.63 -0.77
CA THR A 947 26.32 10.11 -2.11
C THR A 947 27.40 9.21 -2.73
N GLU A 948 27.04 8.55 -3.83
CA GLU A 948 27.85 7.65 -4.67
C GLU A 948 27.60 7.90 -6.17
N ARG A 949 28.30 7.18 -7.04
CA ARG A 949 28.23 7.30 -8.51
C ARG A 949 28.56 8.73 -8.97
N ARG A 950 29.54 9.34 -8.30
CA ARG A 950 30.18 10.62 -8.70
C ARG A 950 31.54 10.37 -9.35
N ALA A 951 32.22 9.28 -8.99
CA ALA A 951 33.41 8.81 -9.68
C ALA A 951 33.05 7.82 -10.79
N LEU A 952 32.20 6.83 -10.49
CA LEU A 952 31.82 5.74 -11.39
C LEU A 952 30.42 5.92 -12.01
N GLN A 953 30.23 5.44 -13.25
CA GLN A 953 28.94 5.47 -13.94
C GLN A 953 28.08 4.23 -13.62
N PRO A 954 26.74 4.36 -13.52
CA PRO A 954 25.83 3.21 -13.56
C PRO A 954 26.00 2.43 -14.87
N TYR A 955 26.19 1.11 -14.79
CA TYR A 955 26.46 0.27 -15.97
C TYR A 955 25.23 0.06 -16.84
N GLY A 956 25.42 -0.11 -18.16
CA GLY A 956 24.41 -0.65 -19.07
C GLY A 956 24.50 -2.17 -19.20
N MET A 957 23.48 -2.82 -19.77
CA MET A 957 23.42 -4.28 -19.89
C MET A 957 23.06 -4.74 -21.30
N ALA A 958 23.54 -5.93 -21.69
CA ALA A 958 23.22 -6.57 -22.97
C ALA A 958 23.51 -5.71 -24.22
N GLY A 959 24.52 -4.85 -24.17
CA GLY A 959 24.89 -3.92 -25.26
C GLY A 959 24.42 -2.48 -25.06
N GLY A 960 23.63 -2.20 -24.02
CA GLY A 960 23.27 -0.83 -23.64
C GLY A 960 24.42 -0.07 -22.97
N CYS A 961 24.41 1.25 -23.11
CA CYS A 961 25.44 2.16 -22.61
C CYS A 961 25.24 2.52 -21.11
N PRO A 962 26.33 2.84 -20.40
CA PRO A 962 26.28 3.41 -19.05
C PRO A 962 25.51 4.74 -18.99
N ALA A 963 24.99 5.07 -17.81
CA ALA A 963 24.33 6.34 -17.53
C ALA A 963 25.33 7.45 -17.19
N LYS A 964 24.86 8.71 -17.09
CA LYS A 964 25.66 9.81 -16.55
C LYS A 964 25.78 9.73 -15.03
N ARG A 965 26.92 10.21 -14.53
CA ARG A 965 27.21 10.36 -13.09
C ARG A 965 26.38 11.47 -12.47
N GLY A 966 26.22 11.39 -11.15
CA GLY A 966 25.69 12.52 -10.39
C GLY A 966 26.71 13.67 -10.26
N LEU A 967 26.26 14.81 -9.75
CA LEU A 967 27.08 15.98 -9.47
C LEU A 967 26.48 16.77 -8.31
N ASN A 968 27.32 17.19 -7.36
CA ASN A 968 26.91 17.99 -6.20
C ASN A 968 27.66 19.32 -6.24
N LEU A 969 26.94 20.44 -6.36
CA LEU A 969 27.50 21.79 -6.43
C LEU A 969 26.97 22.66 -5.29
N LEU A 970 27.86 23.44 -4.66
CA LEU A 970 27.47 24.59 -3.85
C LEU A 970 27.70 25.86 -4.66
N LEU A 971 26.62 26.57 -4.95
CA LEU A 971 26.64 27.84 -5.67
C LEU A 971 26.65 28.97 -4.64
N LYS A 972 27.74 29.73 -4.65
CA LYS A 972 27.90 30.98 -3.91
C LYS A 972 27.75 32.16 -4.89
N PRO A 973 27.56 33.40 -4.42
CA PRO A 973 27.36 34.57 -5.29
C PRO A 973 28.47 34.79 -6.34
N ASP A 974 29.70 34.37 -6.05
CA ASP A 974 30.90 34.62 -6.87
C ASP A 974 31.46 33.36 -7.55
N ARG A 975 31.04 32.15 -7.14
CA ARG A 975 31.63 30.89 -7.62
C ARG A 975 30.73 29.67 -7.42
N ALA A 976 30.99 28.63 -8.21
CA ALA A 976 30.42 27.29 -8.02
C ALA A 976 31.51 26.33 -7.50
N ILE A 977 31.21 25.59 -6.44
CA ILE A 977 32.14 24.65 -5.79
C ILE A 977 31.63 23.23 -5.97
N ASN A 978 32.46 22.33 -6.49
CA ASN A 978 32.13 20.91 -6.55
C ASN A 978 32.40 20.27 -5.18
N LEU A 979 31.35 19.72 -4.56
CA LEU A 979 31.40 19.14 -3.22
C LEU A 979 31.87 17.67 -3.19
N GLY A 980 32.05 17.03 -4.35
CA GLY A 980 32.38 15.61 -4.42
C GLY A 980 31.20 14.72 -4.00
N SER A 981 31.50 13.45 -3.67
CA SER A 981 30.47 12.45 -3.32
C SER A 981 30.04 12.51 -1.85
N LYS A 982 30.98 12.79 -0.94
CA LYS A 982 30.75 12.79 0.51
C LYS A 982 31.41 14.01 1.13
N THR A 983 30.63 14.91 1.72
CA THR A 983 31.18 16.08 2.40
C THR A 983 30.22 16.68 3.42
N ALA A 984 30.75 17.38 4.42
CA ALA A 984 30.00 18.24 5.31
C ALA A 984 30.61 19.65 5.22
N VAL A 985 29.77 20.66 4.99
CA VAL A 985 30.18 22.06 4.81
C VAL A 985 29.18 22.99 5.48
N ASP A 986 29.69 24.10 6.01
CA ASP A 986 28.82 25.18 6.46
C ASP A 986 28.34 25.99 5.26
N VAL A 987 27.05 26.34 5.29
CA VAL A 987 26.38 27.14 4.27
C VAL A 987 25.83 28.40 4.90
N GLU A 988 25.80 29.48 4.13
CA GLU A 988 25.32 30.79 4.55
C GLU A 988 23.95 31.10 3.93
N ALA A 989 23.25 32.09 4.48
CA ALA A 989 22.04 32.61 3.85
C ALA A 989 22.34 33.11 2.43
N GLY A 990 21.59 32.62 1.44
CA GLY A 990 21.78 32.95 0.02
C GLY A 990 22.58 31.91 -0.78
N ASP A 991 23.28 30.98 -0.11
CA ASP A 991 23.93 29.86 -0.80
C ASP A 991 22.87 28.92 -1.40
N ILE A 992 23.19 28.29 -2.54
CA ILE A 992 22.33 27.30 -3.19
C ILE A 992 23.06 25.97 -3.32
N PHE A 993 22.49 24.90 -2.79
CA PHE A 993 22.94 23.54 -3.08
C PHE A 993 22.22 22.98 -4.29
N SER A 994 22.97 22.69 -5.37
CA SER A 994 22.47 22.08 -6.61
C SER A 994 22.94 20.63 -6.71
N MET A 995 22.02 19.69 -6.55
CA MET A 995 22.24 18.26 -6.76
C MET A 995 21.70 17.83 -8.11
N LYS A 996 22.53 17.12 -8.89
CA LYS A 996 22.12 16.33 -10.04
C LYS A 996 22.34 14.86 -9.73
N THR A 997 21.29 14.05 -9.64
CA THR A 997 21.43 12.62 -9.33
C THR A 997 21.82 11.80 -10.57
N PRO A 998 22.36 10.58 -10.42
CA PRO A 998 22.72 9.72 -11.55
C PRO A 998 21.48 9.25 -12.33
N GLY A 999 21.66 8.99 -13.63
CA GLY A 999 20.66 8.29 -14.44
C GLY A 999 20.74 6.76 -14.26
N GLY A 1000 19.85 6.01 -14.92
CA GLY A 1000 19.91 4.56 -15.01
C GLY A 1000 20.54 4.08 -16.33
N GLY A 1001 21.20 2.92 -16.33
CA GLY A 1001 21.85 2.36 -17.50
C GLY A 1001 20.86 1.86 -18.58
N GLY A 1002 21.31 1.85 -19.84
CA GLY A 1002 20.53 1.34 -20.97
C GLY A 1002 20.60 -0.19 -21.10
N TYR A 1003 19.62 -0.79 -21.78
CA TYR A 1003 19.55 -2.22 -22.06
C TYR A 1003 19.46 -2.49 -23.56
N GLY A 1004 20.23 -3.48 -24.05
CA GLY A 1004 20.23 -3.89 -25.44
C GLY A 1004 21.02 -2.95 -26.36
N THR A 1005 21.56 -3.47 -27.45
CA THR A 1005 22.27 -2.65 -28.46
C THR A 1005 21.31 -1.63 -29.08
N PRO A 1006 21.66 -0.33 -29.12
CA PRO A 1006 20.87 0.68 -29.82
C PRO A 1006 20.68 0.32 -31.30
N SER A 1007 19.47 0.45 -31.85
CA SER A 1007 19.23 0.30 -33.29
C SER A 1007 19.76 1.52 -34.04
N GLY A 1008 20.84 1.33 -34.83
CA GLY A 1008 21.34 2.20 -35.93
C GLY A 1008 21.45 3.73 -35.71
N ASN A 1009 22.67 4.27 -35.77
CA ASN A 1009 23.03 5.72 -35.76
C ASN A 1009 22.71 6.55 -34.50
N ALA A 1010 22.55 5.92 -33.33
CA ALA A 1010 22.37 6.65 -32.05
C ALA A 1010 23.71 7.00 -31.34
N PHE A 1011 24.78 7.27 -32.09
CA PHE A 1011 25.92 8.02 -31.54
C PHE A 1011 25.71 9.49 -31.93
N PRO A 1012 25.35 10.39 -31.01
CA PRO A 1012 25.69 11.79 -31.23
C PRO A 1012 27.21 11.85 -31.10
N GLY A 1013 27.89 11.87 -32.24
CA GLY A 1013 29.17 12.53 -32.32
C GLY A 1013 29.03 13.92 -31.72
N ILE A 1014 30.02 14.34 -30.96
CA ILE A 1014 30.15 15.71 -30.50
C ILE A 1014 30.33 16.57 -31.74
N GLU A 1015 29.25 17.01 -32.39
CA GLU A 1015 29.26 18.04 -33.42
C GLU A 1015 27.83 18.56 -33.66
N ASP A 1016 27.71 19.88 -33.50
CA ASP A 1016 26.61 20.82 -33.74
C ASP A 1016 25.24 20.63 -33.06
N LEU A 1017 25.04 21.52 -32.07
CA LEU A 1017 23.78 21.94 -31.49
C LEU A 1017 22.97 22.73 -32.54
N ASP A 1018 22.00 22.08 -33.18
CA ASP A 1018 20.86 22.79 -33.75
C ASP A 1018 19.61 22.55 -32.89
N HIS A 1019 19.21 23.64 -32.23
CA HIS A 1019 17.97 23.79 -31.49
C HIS A 1019 16.81 23.90 -32.48
N GLU A 1020 16.22 22.78 -32.95
CA GLU A 1020 14.92 22.83 -33.63
C GLU A 1020 14.27 21.44 -33.78
N ASP A 1021 13.96 20.77 -32.67
CA ASP A 1021 12.79 19.86 -32.52
C ASP A 1021 12.83 19.19 -31.14
N ALA A 1022 12.68 19.98 -30.07
CA ALA A 1022 12.27 19.43 -28.78
C ALA A 1022 10.76 19.12 -28.83
N ARG A 1023 10.36 18.19 -29.70
CA ARG A 1023 9.02 17.62 -29.63
C ARG A 1023 8.96 16.80 -28.35
N PHE A 1024 8.16 17.26 -27.41
CA PHE A 1024 7.72 16.48 -26.27
C PHE A 1024 7.29 15.09 -26.77
N ILE A 1025 8.05 14.06 -26.44
CA ILE A 1025 7.64 12.68 -26.67
C ILE A 1025 6.60 12.40 -25.59
N GLU A 1026 5.32 12.39 -25.97
CA GLU A 1026 4.24 12.01 -25.06
C GLU A 1026 4.52 10.64 -24.43
N ARG A 1027 4.38 10.55 -23.11
CA ARG A 1027 4.56 9.32 -22.31
C ARG A 1027 3.49 9.27 -21.22
N GLY A 1028 3.24 8.08 -20.68
CA GLY A 1028 2.28 7.86 -19.59
C GLY A 1028 0.86 7.55 -20.06
N SER A 1029 -0.08 7.59 -19.12
CA SER A 1029 -1.48 7.16 -19.32
C SER A 1029 -2.20 7.85 -20.48
N VAL A 1030 -1.82 9.09 -20.81
CA VAL A 1030 -2.38 9.84 -21.95
C VAL A 1030 -1.89 9.29 -23.31
N TYR A 1031 -0.63 8.86 -23.39
CA TYR A 1031 -0.09 8.21 -24.60
C TYR A 1031 -0.71 6.83 -24.80
N GLU A 1032 -0.84 6.03 -23.73
CA GLU A 1032 -1.52 4.74 -23.79
C GLU A 1032 -3.02 4.89 -24.08
N TYR A 1033 -3.68 5.91 -23.53
CA TYR A 1033 -5.06 6.25 -23.86
C TYR A 1033 -5.23 6.61 -25.34
N ARG A 1034 -4.34 7.40 -25.95
CA ARG A 1034 -4.39 7.69 -27.39
C ARG A 1034 -4.12 6.47 -28.26
N MET A 1035 -3.14 5.65 -27.91
CA MET A 1035 -2.90 4.38 -28.62
C MET A 1035 -4.10 3.42 -28.52
N ASN A 1036 -4.83 3.46 -27.40
CA ASN A 1036 -6.09 2.73 -27.24
C ASN A 1036 -7.30 3.38 -27.93
N GLN A 1037 -7.24 4.67 -28.31
CA GLN A 1037 -8.28 5.31 -29.11
C GLN A 1037 -8.15 5.05 -30.61
N GLU A 1038 -6.98 4.61 -31.09
CA GLU A 1038 -6.79 4.21 -32.50
C GLU A 1038 -7.23 2.76 -32.79
N SER A 1039 -7.79 2.06 -31.80
CA SER A 1039 -8.28 0.67 -31.93
C SER A 1039 -9.79 0.49 -31.67
N VAL A 1040 -10.59 1.55 -31.84
CA VAL A 1040 -12.07 1.44 -31.92
C VAL A 1040 -12.53 1.31 -33.36
#